data_AF-A0A448ZV78-F1
#
_entry.id   AF-A0A448ZV78-F1
#
_cell.length_a   1.000
_cell.length_b   1.000
_cell.length_c   1.000
_cell.angle_alpha   90.00
_cell.angle_beta   90.00
_cell.angle_gamma   90.00
#
_symmetry.space_group_name_H-M   'P 1'
#
loop_
_entity.id
_entity.type
_entity.pdbx_description
1 polymer ?
#
loop_
_entity_poly.entity_id
_entity_poly.type
_entity_poly.pdbx_seq_one_letter_code
_entity_poly.pdbx_strand_id
1 'polypeptide(L)'
;MLKNVPKFFSFKHYANFVLYDKFYFLNKSMCEESLFSFDEEENDEDIDILSKYNSLDFDFYENNLDEIILKNINDKEVHKDYLELNNLNDKLKFANKLNESKANLINNLPQNIKSEFDTILENFLNSSYESIQLEYDKYYSEAQKFIQAQYKISDDKVKFISPKFSKENQIVETKNAIEEGYELIFNPILEYKKAISKLSYYFPQLQLGGNILISPKAKNINIINAYYDLNIYKQNNLDIKAYNFCFPYKKKKGINRYIWKKDKIEFHISNDGTLSKEKNFFEILDENKSVDILNLIDSLENTVDYKRFDEYIDYINNLEKHEKELNRMPNIQYFKDLQARNSSPVGDSSFIKDDFIKRYVPADYLPWSKEFYALYIFDKNNIEFPILKPSVNNKTNSQIFNSMREAFNIFMNNDNLIYISEDVKKLKHEITLARLKETKKQNFVWFDFEGFTNLFPIIDYHIPFTQLISQLSVMQTTWNNEINNYEIVESKTKDYVYDPLNYSYKTLMKIIDDIYVEYADAYVVYNQNYEKSRIEEIEQMLELYWKNDNVINENVFIEYKNKIARIIENLLDLNDITKVSSFAKLEDCMFVPLALKGKYSIKCFEKYITHNNISLKHKITPYKELDIQNGVMAMEKATLRMLNQIGNNEWYGKNGKEGVEAQLKKYCHNDVLAMIMTAEFILKVFNNKDKYIKEFNDALYNSRKK
;
A
#
# COMPACT_ATOMS: atom_id res chain seq x y z
N MET A 1 10.43 -10.89 -25.97
CA MET A 1 9.32 -10.20 -25.25
C MET A 1 8.17 -9.72 -26.15
N LEU A 2 8.31 -9.60 -27.48
CA LEU A 2 7.29 -9.00 -28.36
C LEU A 2 5.98 -9.81 -28.60
N LYS A 3 5.82 -11.02 -28.03
CA LYS A 3 4.58 -11.79 -28.20
C LYS A 3 3.36 -11.19 -27.48
N ASN A 4 3.58 -10.24 -26.56
CA ASN A 4 2.55 -9.64 -25.71
C ASN A 4 2.48 -8.10 -25.85
N VAL A 5 2.73 -7.56 -27.04
CA VAL A 5 2.59 -6.10 -27.27
C VAL A 5 1.10 -5.74 -27.32
N PRO A 6 0.61 -4.82 -26.47
CA PRO A 6 -0.79 -4.43 -26.49
C PRO A 6 -1.10 -3.62 -27.75
N LYS A 7 -2.36 -3.70 -28.21
CA LYS A 7 -2.83 -2.91 -29.35
C LYS A 7 -2.79 -1.41 -29.05
N PHE A 8 -3.20 -1.04 -27.84
CA PHE A 8 -3.18 0.32 -27.32
C PHE A 8 -2.29 0.42 -26.10
N PHE A 9 -1.61 1.54 -25.95
CA PHE A 9 -0.76 1.84 -24.82
C PHE A 9 -1.37 2.94 -23.98
N SER A 10 -1.77 2.62 -22.75
CA SER A 10 -2.30 3.57 -21.76
C SER A 10 -1.20 4.37 -21.04
N PHE A 11 -1.62 5.30 -20.17
CA PHE A 11 -0.75 6.02 -19.24
C PHE A 11 0.20 5.10 -18.45
N LYS A 12 -0.24 3.91 -18.04
CA LYS A 12 0.58 2.91 -17.33
C LYS A 12 1.88 2.59 -18.07
N HIS A 13 1.81 2.45 -19.39
CA HIS A 13 2.97 2.17 -20.23
C HIS A 13 3.89 3.39 -20.34
N TYR A 14 3.31 4.59 -20.41
CA TYR A 14 4.07 5.84 -20.42
C TYR A 14 4.78 6.07 -19.08
N ALA A 15 4.09 5.88 -17.96
CA ALA A 15 4.67 5.96 -16.62
C ALA A 15 5.85 4.98 -16.48
N ASN A 16 5.71 3.74 -16.92
CA ASN A 16 6.82 2.78 -16.89
C ASN A 16 7.97 3.19 -17.82
N PHE A 17 7.67 3.74 -19.00
CA PHE A 17 8.69 4.23 -19.91
C PHE A 17 9.49 5.38 -19.31
N VAL A 18 8.84 6.27 -18.55
CA VAL A 18 9.46 7.38 -17.82
C VAL A 18 10.28 6.86 -16.64
N LEU A 19 9.68 6.00 -15.80
CA LEU A 19 10.23 5.54 -14.53
C LEU A 19 11.39 4.55 -14.66
N TYR A 20 11.30 3.65 -15.64
CA TYR A 20 12.22 2.53 -15.78
C TYR A 20 13.00 2.60 -17.09
N ASP A 21 14.00 1.72 -17.21
CA ASP A 21 14.66 1.53 -18.50
C ASP A 21 13.64 1.08 -19.56
N LYS A 22 13.87 1.47 -20.82
CA LYS A 22 12.99 1.15 -21.95
C LYS A 22 12.76 -0.36 -22.09
N PHE A 23 13.67 -1.18 -21.58
CA PHE A 23 13.50 -2.64 -21.50
C PHE A 23 12.27 -3.08 -20.70
N TYR A 24 11.93 -2.39 -19.60
CA TYR A 24 10.94 -2.86 -18.63
C TYR A 24 9.53 -2.30 -18.84
N PHE A 25 9.32 -1.41 -19.81
CA PHE A 25 8.03 -0.71 -19.91
C PHE A 25 6.84 -1.63 -20.29
N LEU A 26 7.13 -2.77 -20.94
CA LEU A 26 6.18 -3.85 -21.25
C LEU A 26 6.21 -5.00 -20.23
N ASN A 27 7.05 -4.92 -19.19
CA ASN A 27 7.15 -5.99 -18.21
C ASN A 27 5.92 -6.00 -17.30
N LYS A 28 5.05 -6.98 -17.53
CA LYS A 28 3.81 -7.18 -16.78
C LYS A 28 4.05 -7.38 -15.27
N SER A 29 5.17 -8.02 -14.87
CA SER A 29 5.44 -8.40 -13.47
C SER A 29 6.12 -7.33 -12.63
N MET A 30 6.65 -6.25 -13.23
CA MET A 30 7.21 -5.13 -12.46
C MET A 30 6.15 -4.14 -12.01
N CYS A 31 4.91 -4.31 -12.51
CA CYS A 31 3.80 -3.41 -12.29
C CYS A 31 2.84 -3.88 -11.19
N GLU A 32 3.13 -5.02 -10.55
CA GLU A 32 2.31 -5.56 -9.46
C GLU A 32 2.83 -5.01 -8.13
N GLU A 33 1.92 -4.31 -7.44
CA GLU A 33 1.96 -3.88 -6.03
C GLU A 33 2.97 -2.79 -5.61
N SER A 34 4.14 -2.70 -6.22
CA SER A 34 5.23 -1.86 -5.71
C SER A 34 5.32 -0.43 -6.31
N LEU A 35 4.52 -0.12 -7.33
CA LEU A 35 4.67 1.08 -8.17
C LEU A 35 4.03 2.33 -7.59
N PHE A 36 3.24 2.16 -6.52
CA PHE A 36 2.49 3.24 -5.88
C PHE A 36 2.85 3.46 -4.42
N SER A 37 3.70 2.61 -3.85
CA SER A 37 4.41 2.87 -2.59
C SER A 37 5.62 3.76 -2.89
N PHE A 38 5.35 5.02 -3.24
CA PHE A 38 6.37 6.05 -3.08
C PHE A 38 6.54 6.22 -1.57
N ASP A 39 7.77 6.04 -1.07
CA ASP A 39 8.17 6.21 0.32
C ASP A 39 7.78 7.61 0.82
N GLU A 40 6.51 7.81 1.17
CA GLU A 40 6.10 8.85 2.09
C GLU A 40 6.34 8.27 3.48
N GLU A 41 7.36 8.77 4.17
CA GLU A 41 7.51 8.64 5.63
C GLU A 41 6.36 9.36 6.40
N GLU A 42 5.20 9.55 5.79
CA GLU A 42 3.97 9.93 6.48
C GLU A 42 3.19 8.63 6.76
N ASN A 43 2.83 8.42 8.03
CA ASN A 43 2.20 7.23 8.63
C ASN A 43 0.83 6.81 8.04
N ASP A 44 0.50 7.16 6.80
CA ASP A 44 -0.81 6.92 6.21
C ASP A 44 -0.79 5.57 5.46
N GLU A 45 -0.93 4.45 6.18
CA GLU A 45 -1.30 3.14 5.58
C GLU A 45 -2.55 3.25 4.69
N ASP A 46 -3.41 4.24 4.95
CA ASP A 46 -4.58 4.60 4.16
C ASP A 46 -4.21 5.04 2.71
N ILE A 47 -3.01 5.56 2.47
CA ILE A 47 -2.50 5.92 1.13
C ILE A 47 -2.21 4.68 0.28
N ASP A 48 -1.71 3.59 0.87
CA ASP A 48 -1.40 2.35 0.14
C ASP A 48 -2.69 1.71 -0.40
N ILE A 49 -3.76 1.73 0.40
CA ILE A 49 -5.11 1.30 0.00
C ILE A 49 -5.69 2.19 -1.12
N LEU A 50 -5.61 3.52 -0.97
CA LEU A 50 -6.04 4.48 -2.01
C LEU A 50 -5.28 4.29 -3.34
N SER A 51 -4.01 3.90 -3.24
CA SER A 51 -3.17 3.61 -4.38
C SER A 51 -3.59 2.31 -5.08
N LYS A 52 -3.99 1.28 -4.31
CA LYS A 52 -4.58 0.04 -4.83
C LYS A 52 -5.87 0.33 -5.60
N TYR A 53 -6.79 1.13 -5.05
CA TYR A 53 -8.03 1.49 -5.75
C TYR A 53 -7.83 2.30 -7.04
N ASN A 54 -6.90 3.27 -7.05
CA ASN A 54 -6.57 4.02 -8.27
C ASN A 54 -5.76 3.19 -9.29
N SER A 55 -5.16 2.09 -8.87
CA SER A 55 -4.32 1.21 -9.70
C SER A 55 -4.98 -0.10 -10.10
N LEU A 56 -6.19 -0.40 -9.60
CA LEU A 56 -7.04 -1.46 -10.12
C LEU A 56 -7.36 -1.14 -11.57
N ASP A 57 -6.58 -1.73 -12.47
CA ASP A 57 -6.79 -1.69 -13.90
C ASP A 57 -7.92 -2.67 -14.21
N PHE A 58 -9.17 -2.28 -13.90
CA PHE A 58 -10.36 -3.09 -14.20
C PHE A 58 -10.42 -3.44 -15.69
N ASP A 59 -9.95 -2.53 -16.54
CA ASP A 59 -9.74 -2.77 -17.97
C ASP A 59 -8.74 -3.90 -18.24
N PHE A 60 -7.69 -4.07 -17.43
CA PHE A 60 -6.74 -5.20 -17.58
C PHE A 60 -7.42 -6.54 -17.33
N TYR A 61 -8.16 -6.66 -16.22
CA TYR A 61 -8.90 -7.88 -15.88
C TYR A 61 -9.97 -8.19 -16.93
N GLU A 62 -10.73 -7.18 -17.37
CA GLU A 62 -11.74 -7.35 -18.40
C GLU A 62 -11.14 -7.73 -19.76
N ASN A 63 -10.08 -7.06 -20.21
CA ASN A 63 -9.44 -7.38 -21.48
C ASN A 63 -8.81 -8.78 -21.49
N ASN A 64 -8.17 -9.18 -20.39
CA ASN A 64 -7.60 -10.52 -20.26
C ASN A 64 -8.71 -11.58 -20.25
N LEU A 65 -9.80 -11.35 -19.52
CA LEU A 65 -10.92 -12.27 -19.49
C LEU A 65 -11.60 -12.37 -20.87
N ASP A 66 -11.80 -11.24 -21.55
CA ASP A 66 -12.31 -11.17 -22.92
C ASP A 66 -11.39 -11.93 -23.90
N GLU A 67 -10.07 -11.79 -23.77
CA GLU A 67 -9.10 -12.51 -24.59
C GLU A 67 -9.16 -14.03 -24.33
N ILE A 68 -9.23 -14.45 -23.07
CA ILE A 68 -9.35 -15.86 -22.70
C ILE A 68 -10.65 -16.44 -23.29
N ILE A 69 -11.79 -15.81 -23.03
CA ILE A 69 -13.09 -16.33 -23.46
C ILE A 69 -13.24 -16.26 -24.97
N LEU A 70 -13.04 -15.09 -25.59
CA LEU A 70 -13.36 -14.90 -27.01
C LEU A 70 -12.32 -15.49 -27.98
N LYS A 71 -11.05 -15.60 -27.58
CA LYS A 71 -10.00 -16.15 -28.46
C LYS A 71 -9.64 -17.60 -28.17
N ASN A 72 -9.80 -18.07 -26.93
CA ASN A 72 -9.28 -19.38 -26.53
C ASN A 72 -10.39 -20.41 -26.26
N ILE A 73 -11.65 -20.00 -26.11
CA ILE A 73 -12.79 -20.92 -25.96
C ILE A 73 -13.56 -21.01 -27.28
N ASN A 74 -13.35 -22.07 -28.06
CA ASN A 74 -14.06 -22.26 -29.34
C ASN A 74 -15.50 -22.79 -29.16
N ASP A 75 -16.37 -22.02 -28.51
CA ASP A 75 -17.81 -22.33 -28.34
C ASP A 75 -18.66 -21.10 -28.71
N LYS A 76 -19.46 -21.24 -29.78
CA LYS A 76 -20.27 -20.13 -30.34
C LYS A 76 -21.39 -19.67 -29.41
N GLU A 77 -21.93 -20.57 -28.59
CA GLU A 77 -23.00 -20.24 -27.64
C GLU A 77 -22.42 -19.46 -26.46
N VAL A 78 -21.26 -19.92 -25.95
CA VAL A 78 -20.49 -19.20 -24.91
C VAL A 78 -20.14 -17.78 -25.37
N HIS A 79 -19.67 -17.62 -26.60
CA HIS A 79 -19.36 -16.29 -27.13
C HIS A 79 -20.59 -15.38 -27.20
N LYS A 80 -21.71 -15.91 -27.68
CA LYS A 80 -22.94 -15.14 -27.79
C LYS A 80 -23.40 -14.67 -26.41
N ASP A 81 -23.51 -15.58 -25.45
CA ASP A 81 -23.95 -15.26 -24.09
C ASP A 81 -22.97 -14.30 -23.40
N TYR A 82 -21.67 -14.48 -23.62
CA TYR A 82 -20.64 -13.61 -23.04
C TYR A 82 -20.68 -12.19 -23.61
N LEU A 83 -20.93 -12.03 -24.91
CA LEU A 83 -21.06 -10.72 -25.56
C LEU A 83 -22.32 -9.96 -25.15
N GLU A 84 -23.33 -10.64 -24.57
CA GLU A 84 -24.53 -10.00 -24.02
C GLU A 84 -24.28 -9.42 -22.60
N LEU A 85 -23.16 -9.77 -21.96
CA LEU A 85 -22.81 -9.31 -20.62
C LEU A 85 -22.27 -7.88 -20.63
N ASN A 86 -22.66 -7.11 -19.62
CA ASN A 86 -22.62 -5.66 -19.67
C ASN A 86 -21.60 -5.03 -18.73
N ASN A 87 -21.01 -5.77 -17.80
CA ASN A 87 -19.98 -5.26 -16.91
C ASN A 87 -19.04 -6.41 -16.53
N LEU A 88 -17.86 -6.05 -16.06
CA LEU A 88 -16.84 -7.00 -15.66
C LEU A 88 -17.33 -7.98 -14.59
N ASN A 89 -18.17 -7.54 -13.66
CA ASN A 89 -18.74 -8.41 -12.63
C ASN A 89 -19.65 -9.50 -13.24
N ASP A 90 -20.52 -9.16 -14.19
CA ASP A 90 -21.35 -10.11 -14.91
C ASP A 90 -20.50 -11.08 -15.74
N LYS A 91 -19.44 -10.56 -16.38
CA LYS A 91 -18.46 -11.36 -17.12
C LYS A 91 -17.71 -12.34 -16.22
N LEU A 92 -17.29 -11.91 -15.02
CA LEU A 92 -16.64 -12.75 -14.03
C LEU A 92 -17.59 -13.81 -13.44
N LYS A 93 -18.85 -13.44 -13.16
CA LYS A 93 -19.90 -14.39 -12.76
C LYS A 93 -20.16 -15.44 -13.84
N PHE A 94 -20.21 -15.01 -15.10
CA PHE A 94 -20.33 -15.92 -16.23
C PHE A 94 -19.11 -16.83 -16.36
N ALA A 95 -17.90 -16.28 -16.27
CA ALA A 95 -16.66 -17.04 -16.32
C ALA A 95 -16.57 -18.07 -15.18
N ASN A 96 -16.98 -17.71 -13.96
CA ASN A 96 -17.05 -18.64 -12.84
C ASN A 96 -18.08 -19.75 -13.10
N LYS A 97 -19.29 -19.38 -13.57
CA LYS A 97 -20.32 -20.35 -13.96
C LYS A 97 -19.85 -21.26 -15.10
N LEU A 98 -19.07 -20.74 -16.05
CA LEU A 98 -18.47 -21.50 -17.14
C LEU A 98 -17.43 -22.49 -16.62
N ASN A 99 -16.62 -22.08 -15.65
CA ASN A 99 -15.65 -22.95 -14.97
C ASN A 99 -16.34 -24.12 -14.26
N GLU A 100 -17.43 -23.85 -13.54
CA GLU A 100 -18.22 -24.87 -12.83
C GLU A 100 -18.98 -25.82 -13.78
N SER A 101 -19.63 -25.26 -14.81
CA SER A 101 -20.57 -26.02 -15.66
C SER A 101 -19.95 -26.65 -16.90
N LYS A 102 -18.87 -26.05 -17.44
CA LYS A 102 -18.17 -26.53 -18.65
C LYS A 102 -16.67 -26.71 -18.38
N ALA A 103 -16.31 -27.31 -17.24
CA ALA A 103 -14.94 -27.55 -16.81
C ALA A 103 -14.03 -28.19 -17.90
N ASN A 104 -14.58 -29.00 -18.81
CA ASN A 104 -13.83 -29.58 -19.91
C ASN A 104 -13.32 -28.53 -20.93
N LEU A 105 -14.06 -27.44 -21.18
CA LEU A 105 -13.60 -26.36 -22.05
C LEU A 105 -12.42 -25.60 -21.43
N ILE A 106 -12.54 -25.28 -20.13
CA ILE A 106 -11.50 -24.57 -19.38
C ILE A 106 -10.25 -25.44 -19.19
N ASN A 107 -10.43 -26.72 -18.87
CA ASN A 107 -9.32 -27.67 -18.71
C ASN A 107 -8.53 -27.93 -19.99
N ASN A 108 -9.15 -27.68 -21.16
CA ASN A 108 -8.50 -27.81 -22.46
C ASN A 108 -7.70 -26.56 -22.87
N LEU A 109 -7.74 -25.47 -22.08
CA LEU A 109 -6.91 -24.29 -22.32
C LEU A 109 -5.43 -24.63 -22.13
N PRO A 110 -4.51 -23.98 -22.89
CA PRO A 110 -3.08 -24.07 -22.63
C PRO A 110 -2.76 -23.72 -21.18
N GLN A 111 -1.83 -24.45 -20.55
CA GLN A 111 -1.56 -24.35 -19.11
C GLN A 111 -1.28 -22.90 -18.63
N ASN A 112 -0.61 -22.09 -19.45
CA ASN A 112 -0.35 -20.68 -19.15
C ASN A 112 -1.62 -19.82 -19.16
N ILE A 113 -2.55 -20.06 -20.09
CA ILE A 113 -3.83 -19.35 -20.21
C ILE A 113 -4.79 -19.81 -19.12
N LYS A 114 -4.80 -21.11 -18.84
CA LYS A 114 -5.57 -21.68 -17.74
C LYS A 114 -5.13 -21.10 -16.40
N SER A 115 -3.82 -21.02 -16.16
CA SER A 115 -3.29 -20.38 -14.95
C SER A 115 -3.73 -18.92 -14.84
N GLU A 116 -3.72 -18.17 -15.95
CA GLU A 116 -4.19 -16.78 -15.97
C GLU A 116 -5.70 -16.68 -15.69
N PHE A 117 -6.50 -17.57 -16.27
CA PHE A 117 -7.95 -17.67 -16.01
C PHE A 117 -8.25 -18.01 -14.55
N ASP A 118 -7.57 -19.01 -14.01
CA ASP A 118 -7.71 -19.45 -12.62
C ASP A 118 -7.31 -18.32 -11.66
N THR A 119 -6.22 -17.60 -11.94
CA THR A 119 -5.81 -16.41 -11.15
C THR A 119 -6.85 -15.29 -11.21
N ILE A 120 -7.43 -15.00 -12.38
CA ILE A 120 -8.49 -13.99 -12.51
C ILE A 120 -9.72 -14.39 -11.68
N LEU A 121 -10.13 -15.66 -11.76
CA LEU A 121 -11.25 -16.17 -10.98
C LEU A 121 -10.94 -16.23 -9.48
N GLU A 122 -9.74 -16.61 -9.08
CA GLU A 122 -9.31 -16.63 -7.67
C GLU A 122 -9.35 -15.20 -7.09
N ASN A 123 -8.85 -14.23 -7.84
CA ASN A 123 -8.91 -12.81 -7.45
C ASN A 123 -10.35 -12.27 -7.37
N PHE A 124 -11.25 -12.78 -8.21
CA PHE A 124 -12.68 -12.42 -8.18
C PHE A 124 -13.45 -13.13 -7.04
N LEU A 125 -13.19 -14.42 -6.82
CA LEU A 125 -13.83 -15.24 -5.80
C LEU A 125 -13.37 -14.87 -4.38
N ASN A 126 -12.20 -14.24 -4.27
CA ASN A 126 -11.85 -13.44 -3.10
C ASN A 126 -12.76 -12.21 -3.08
N SER A 127 -13.94 -12.41 -2.46
CA SER A 127 -15.10 -11.54 -2.22
C SER A 127 -14.94 -10.01 -2.26
N SER A 128 -13.74 -9.47 -2.02
CA SER A 128 -13.35 -8.07 -2.18
C SER A 128 -13.72 -7.42 -3.52
N TYR A 129 -13.59 -8.09 -4.67
CA TYR A 129 -13.65 -7.41 -5.98
C TYR A 129 -15.02 -6.81 -6.33
N GLU A 130 -16.11 -7.56 -6.10
CA GLU A 130 -17.47 -7.11 -6.43
C GLU A 130 -17.89 -5.92 -5.55
N SER A 131 -17.56 -5.96 -4.26
CA SER A 131 -17.79 -4.83 -3.33
C SER A 131 -17.02 -3.58 -3.73
N ILE A 132 -15.74 -3.75 -4.09
CA ILE A 132 -14.83 -2.66 -4.46
C ILE A 132 -15.33 -1.94 -5.72
N GLN A 133 -15.75 -2.69 -6.74
CA GLN A 133 -16.29 -2.11 -7.97
C GLN A 133 -17.57 -1.32 -7.72
N LEU A 134 -18.51 -1.87 -6.93
CA LEU A 134 -19.79 -1.21 -6.64
C LEU A 134 -19.60 0.12 -5.87
N GLU A 135 -18.69 0.14 -4.90
CA GLU A 135 -18.35 1.36 -4.17
C GLU A 135 -17.68 2.39 -5.08
N TYR A 136 -16.76 1.95 -5.94
CA TYR A 136 -16.07 2.80 -6.91
C TYR A 136 -17.06 3.42 -7.90
N ASP A 137 -17.98 2.63 -8.45
CA ASP A 137 -19.02 3.11 -9.36
C ASP A 137 -19.94 4.14 -8.68
N LYS A 138 -20.32 3.90 -7.42
CA LYS A 138 -21.12 4.84 -6.63
C LYS A 138 -20.35 6.15 -6.42
N TYR A 139 -19.08 6.07 -6.06
CA TYR A 139 -18.21 7.25 -5.88
C TYR A 139 -18.11 8.07 -7.16
N TYR A 140 -17.79 7.43 -8.29
CA TYR A 140 -17.69 8.10 -9.59
C TYR A 140 -19.01 8.73 -10.01
N SER A 141 -20.14 8.04 -9.84
CA SER A 141 -21.46 8.59 -10.13
C SER A 141 -21.75 9.87 -9.34
N GLU A 142 -21.45 9.91 -8.04
CA GLU A 142 -21.68 11.12 -7.22
C GLU A 142 -20.73 12.27 -7.63
N ALA A 143 -19.47 11.97 -7.96
CA ALA A 143 -18.53 12.96 -8.47
C ALA A 143 -18.98 13.54 -9.83
N GLN A 144 -19.48 12.70 -10.74
CA GLN A 144 -20.02 13.10 -12.04
C GLN A 144 -21.23 14.04 -11.89
N LYS A 145 -22.18 13.68 -11.01
CA LYS A 145 -23.33 14.55 -10.69
C LYS A 145 -22.88 15.90 -10.14
N PHE A 146 -21.87 15.90 -9.26
CA PHE A 146 -21.30 17.13 -8.72
C PHE A 146 -20.68 18.01 -9.82
N ILE A 147 -19.86 17.44 -10.72
CA ILE A 147 -19.25 18.17 -11.84
C ILE A 147 -20.34 18.77 -12.73
N GLN A 148 -21.34 17.98 -13.12
CA GLN A 148 -22.44 18.45 -13.95
C GLN A 148 -23.19 19.62 -13.29
N ALA A 149 -23.51 19.50 -12.00
CA ALA A 149 -24.19 20.54 -11.24
C ALA A 149 -23.34 21.82 -11.09
N GLN A 150 -22.04 21.68 -10.87
CA GLN A 150 -21.10 22.80 -10.72
C GLN A 150 -21.04 23.67 -11.97
N TYR A 151 -21.09 23.06 -13.15
CA TYR A 151 -21.10 23.75 -14.45
C TYR A 151 -22.50 24.02 -15.00
N LYS A 152 -23.56 23.63 -14.29
CA LYS A 152 -24.98 23.85 -14.65
C LYS A 152 -25.35 23.27 -16.03
N ILE A 153 -24.82 22.10 -16.35
CA ILE A 153 -25.09 21.41 -17.63
C ILE A 153 -26.37 20.57 -17.51
N SER A 154 -27.28 20.68 -18.48
CA SER A 154 -28.50 19.87 -18.53
C SER A 154 -28.21 18.45 -19.02
N ASP A 155 -29.02 17.46 -18.60
CA ASP A 155 -28.79 16.04 -18.90
C ASP A 155 -28.72 15.74 -20.40
N ASP A 156 -29.48 16.45 -21.24
CA ASP A 156 -29.48 16.30 -22.70
C ASP A 156 -28.17 16.77 -23.37
N LYS A 157 -27.35 17.53 -22.64
CA LYS A 157 -26.04 18.04 -23.07
C LYS A 157 -24.87 17.23 -22.52
N VAL A 158 -25.15 16.15 -21.80
CA VAL A 158 -24.14 15.23 -21.25
C VAL A 158 -24.10 13.94 -22.07
N LYS A 159 -22.89 13.52 -22.47
CA LYS A 159 -22.65 12.18 -23.03
C LYS A 159 -21.83 11.36 -22.05
N PHE A 160 -22.28 10.14 -21.78
CA PHE A 160 -21.49 9.12 -21.08
C PHE A 160 -20.93 8.15 -22.11
N ILE A 161 -19.61 8.10 -22.25
CA ILE A 161 -18.95 7.06 -23.05
C ILE A 161 -18.92 5.79 -22.22
N SER A 162 -19.56 4.74 -22.74
CA SER A 162 -19.73 3.51 -21.99
C SER A 162 -18.39 2.80 -21.82
N PRO A 163 -17.96 2.44 -20.59
CA PRO A 163 -16.78 1.61 -20.38
C PRO A 163 -16.91 0.23 -21.07
N LYS A 164 -18.16 -0.19 -21.36
CA LYS A 164 -18.54 -1.46 -22.01
C LYS A 164 -18.12 -1.58 -23.48
N PHE A 165 -17.89 -0.45 -24.15
CA PHE A 165 -17.50 -0.45 -25.55
C PHE A 165 -16.04 -0.86 -25.69
N SER A 166 -15.71 -1.56 -26.79
CA SER A 166 -14.30 -1.78 -27.14
C SER A 166 -13.59 -0.43 -27.25
N LYS A 167 -12.28 -0.40 -27.03
CA LYS A 167 -11.51 0.87 -27.06
C LYS A 167 -11.71 1.61 -28.38
N GLU A 168 -11.79 0.91 -29.50
CA GLU A 168 -12.11 1.49 -30.81
C GLU A 168 -13.48 2.16 -30.83
N ASN A 169 -14.51 1.49 -30.31
CA ASN A 169 -15.86 2.03 -30.25
C ASN A 169 -15.95 3.20 -29.26
N GLN A 170 -15.20 3.16 -28.15
CA GLN A 170 -15.08 4.30 -27.22
C GLN A 170 -14.47 5.52 -27.91
N ILE A 171 -13.42 5.31 -28.74
CA ILE A 171 -12.80 6.37 -29.52
C ILE A 171 -13.78 6.95 -30.54
N VAL A 172 -14.51 6.10 -31.26
CA VAL A 172 -15.52 6.54 -32.25
C VAL A 172 -16.64 7.31 -31.56
N GLU A 173 -17.20 6.78 -30.47
CA GLU A 173 -18.27 7.45 -29.72
C GLU A 173 -17.82 8.77 -29.11
N THR A 174 -16.56 8.87 -28.65
CA THR A 174 -15.99 10.11 -28.15
C THR A 174 -15.92 11.16 -29.26
N LYS A 175 -15.45 10.78 -30.46
CA LYS A 175 -15.39 11.68 -31.62
C LYS A 175 -16.79 12.13 -32.07
N ASN A 176 -17.72 11.18 -32.17
CA ASN A 176 -19.12 11.49 -32.50
C ASN A 176 -19.73 12.45 -31.49
N ALA A 177 -19.52 12.24 -30.18
CA ALA A 177 -20.05 13.12 -29.16
C ALA A 177 -19.49 14.55 -29.24
N ILE A 178 -18.22 14.71 -29.64
CA ILE A 178 -17.61 16.02 -29.89
C ILE A 178 -18.27 16.67 -31.12
N GLU A 179 -18.42 15.93 -32.21
CA GLU A 179 -19.03 16.42 -33.47
C GLU A 179 -20.52 16.77 -33.31
N GLU A 180 -21.26 15.98 -32.53
CA GLU A 180 -22.67 16.21 -32.17
C GLU A 180 -22.86 17.40 -31.22
N GLY A 181 -21.78 17.94 -30.67
CA GLY A 181 -21.78 19.18 -29.89
C GLY A 181 -22.24 19.00 -28.44
N TYR A 182 -22.01 17.84 -27.83
CA TYR A 182 -22.24 17.64 -26.39
C TYR A 182 -21.35 18.58 -25.56
N GLU A 183 -21.92 19.14 -24.49
CA GLU A 183 -21.21 20.13 -23.66
C GLU A 183 -20.26 19.49 -22.65
N LEU A 184 -20.62 18.28 -22.18
CA LEU A 184 -19.85 17.51 -21.23
C LEU A 184 -19.82 16.05 -21.66
N ILE A 185 -18.62 15.48 -21.74
CA ILE A 185 -18.40 14.08 -22.07
C ILE A 185 -17.70 13.42 -20.88
N PHE A 186 -18.33 12.41 -20.29
CA PHE A 186 -17.72 11.57 -19.26
C PHE A 186 -17.06 10.34 -19.87
N ASN A 187 -15.90 9.96 -19.32
CA ASN A 187 -15.03 8.88 -19.78
C ASN A 187 -14.60 8.96 -21.26
N PRO A 188 -14.27 10.14 -21.81
CA PRO A 188 -13.82 10.25 -23.19
C PRO A 188 -12.50 9.50 -23.40
N ILE A 189 -12.36 8.86 -24.56
CA ILE A 189 -11.13 8.19 -24.99
C ILE A 189 -10.73 8.72 -26.35
N LEU A 190 -9.47 9.14 -26.48
CA LEU A 190 -8.86 9.47 -27.75
C LEU A 190 -7.60 8.63 -27.96
N GLU A 191 -7.25 8.44 -29.22
CA GLU A 191 -6.03 7.75 -29.62
C GLU A 191 -5.12 8.70 -30.39
N TYR A 192 -3.81 8.59 -30.15
CA TYR A 192 -2.79 9.07 -31.06
C TYR A 192 -1.68 8.03 -31.22
N LYS A 193 -1.52 7.49 -32.45
CA LYS A 193 -0.51 6.50 -32.81
C LYS A 193 -0.37 5.37 -31.77
N LYS A 194 -1.48 4.68 -31.48
CA LYS A 194 -1.64 3.61 -30.47
C LYS A 194 -1.60 4.05 -29.01
N ALA A 195 -1.21 5.27 -28.66
CA ALA A 195 -1.35 5.79 -27.30
C ALA A 195 -2.81 6.22 -27.05
N ILE A 196 -3.38 5.87 -25.90
CA ILE A 196 -4.78 6.19 -25.56
C ILE A 196 -4.90 7.03 -24.29
N SER A 197 -5.66 8.12 -24.37
CA SER A 197 -6.00 8.94 -23.20
C SER A 197 -7.22 8.40 -22.47
N LYS A 198 -7.30 8.68 -21.17
CA LYS A 198 -8.43 8.27 -20.31
C LYS A 198 -8.80 9.39 -19.33
N LEU A 199 -9.21 10.53 -19.87
CA LEU A 199 -9.78 11.58 -19.01
C LEU A 199 -11.08 11.10 -18.37
N SER A 200 -11.34 11.53 -17.14
CA SER A 200 -12.62 11.27 -16.49
C SER A 200 -13.74 12.12 -17.09
N TYR A 201 -13.42 13.35 -17.50
CA TYR A 201 -14.36 14.23 -18.18
C TYR A 201 -13.69 15.24 -19.12
N TYR A 202 -14.43 15.70 -20.12
CA TYR A 202 -14.00 16.72 -21.07
C TYR A 202 -15.18 17.62 -21.47
N PHE A 203 -14.92 18.93 -21.51
CA PHE A 203 -15.82 19.96 -22.00
C PHE A 203 -15.26 20.53 -23.32
N PRO A 204 -15.76 20.07 -24.49
CA PRO A 204 -15.21 20.46 -25.79
C PRO A 204 -15.23 21.97 -26.04
N GLN A 205 -16.34 22.63 -25.71
CA GLN A 205 -16.58 24.06 -25.98
C GLN A 205 -15.78 24.95 -25.03
N LEU A 206 -15.59 24.49 -23.79
CA LEU A 206 -14.77 25.21 -22.79
C LEU A 206 -13.27 24.92 -22.95
N GLN A 207 -12.90 23.95 -23.81
CA GLN A 207 -11.53 23.47 -23.94
C GLN A 207 -10.95 23.05 -22.57
N LEU A 208 -11.78 22.39 -21.76
CA LEU A 208 -11.46 22.02 -20.38
C LEU A 208 -11.48 20.51 -20.24
N GLY A 209 -10.36 19.93 -19.81
CA GLY A 209 -10.24 18.50 -19.47
C GLY A 209 -10.13 18.30 -17.95
N GLY A 210 -10.38 17.08 -17.49
CA GLY A 210 -10.11 16.78 -16.09
C GLY A 210 -10.26 15.33 -15.68
N ASN A 211 -9.78 15.07 -14.47
CA ASN A 211 -9.78 13.75 -13.85
C ASN A 211 -10.45 13.77 -12.46
N ILE A 212 -11.25 12.75 -12.18
CA ILE A 212 -11.83 12.48 -10.86
C ILE A 212 -10.79 11.68 -10.07
N LEU A 213 -10.41 12.18 -8.90
CA LEU A 213 -9.41 11.56 -8.04
C LEU A 213 -10.03 11.17 -6.70
N ILE A 214 -9.73 9.95 -6.25
CA ILE A 214 -10.19 9.43 -4.96
C ILE A 214 -9.47 10.11 -3.79
N SER A 215 -8.20 10.48 -3.98
CA SER A 215 -7.40 11.19 -2.97
C SER A 215 -7.87 12.65 -2.85
N PRO A 216 -7.85 13.27 -1.65
CA PRO A 216 -8.19 14.69 -1.46
C PRO A 216 -7.12 15.66 -2.00
N LYS A 217 -6.03 15.16 -2.59
CA LYS A 217 -4.96 15.93 -3.23
C LYS A 217 -4.41 15.20 -4.44
N ALA A 218 -3.92 15.97 -5.42
CA ALA A 218 -3.19 15.43 -6.56
C ALA A 218 -1.75 15.12 -6.15
N LYS A 219 -1.24 13.98 -6.61
CA LYS A 219 0.16 13.57 -6.52
C LYS A 219 0.88 13.84 -7.84
N ASN A 220 2.21 13.74 -7.84
CA ASN A 220 3.04 13.91 -9.05
C ASN A 220 2.62 12.99 -10.19
N ILE A 221 2.24 11.74 -9.89
CA ILE A 221 1.76 10.81 -10.90
C ILE A 221 0.48 11.29 -11.59
N ASN A 222 -0.40 12.01 -10.87
CA ASN A 222 -1.62 12.58 -11.47
C ASN A 222 -1.28 13.73 -12.43
N ILE A 223 -0.25 14.50 -12.12
CA ILE A 223 0.28 15.55 -13.01
C ILE A 223 0.91 14.93 -14.26
N ILE A 224 1.69 13.86 -14.12
CA ILE A 224 2.29 13.15 -15.25
C ILE A 224 1.21 12.49 -16.12
N ASN A 225 0.11 12.01 -15.52
CA ASN A 225 -1.06 11.53 -16.26
C ASN A 225 -1.74 12.66 -17.04
N ALA A 226 -1.94 13.82 -16.40
CA ALA A 226 -2.46 15.00 -17.08
C ALA A 226 -1.57 15.41 -18.28
N TYR A 227 -0.25 15.43 -18.11
CA TYR A 227 0.71 15.67 -19.20
C TYR A 227 0.52 14.70 -20.37
N TYR A 228 0.42 13.41 -20.07
CA TYR A 228 0.21 12.36 -21.06
C TYR A 228 -1.11 12.53 -21.82
N ASP A 229 -2.22 12.73 -21.10
CA ASP A 229 -3.55 12.93 -21.70
C ASP A 229 -3.58 14.19 -22.58
N LEU A 230 -3.08 15.33 -22.07
CA LEU A 230 -3.05 16.60 -22.80
C LEU A 230 -2.30 16.49 -24.13
N ASN A 231 -1.18 15.77 -24.16
CA ASN A 231 -0.43 15.56 -25.39
C ASN A 231 -1.24 14.78 -26.44
N ILE A 232 -1.98 13.75 -26.03
CA ILE A 232 -2.87 13.00 -26.95
C ILE A 232 -3.97 13.91 -27.51
N TYR A 233 -4.57 14.74 -26.67
CA TYR A 233 -5.62 15.70 -27.08
C TYR A 233 -5.09 16.76 -28.04
N LYS A 234 -3.92 17.35 -27.74
CA LYS A 234 -3.21 18.31 -28.60
C LYS A 234 -2.93 17.73 -29.99
N GLN A 235 -2.48 16.48 -30.07
CA GLN A 235 -2.21 15.79 -31.35
C GLN A 235 -3.48 15.45 -32.14
N ASN A 236 -4.65 15.47 -31.49
CA ASN A 236 -5.96 15.36 -32.13
C ASN A 236 -6.59 16.72 -32.48
N ASN A 237 -5.82 17.82 -32.42
CA ASN A 237 -6.30 19.20 -32.63
C ASN A 237 -7.37 19.65 -31.62
N LEU A 238 -7.40 19.04 -30.43
CA LEU A 238 -8.30 19.37 -29.34
C LEU A 238 -7.49 20.01 -28.21
N ASP A 239 -7.11 21.26 -28.41
CA ASP A 239 -6.30 22.00 -27.43
C ASP A 239 -7.10 22.20 -26.13
N ILE A 240 -6.59 21.69 -25.02
CA ILE A 240 -7.16 21.85 -23.69
C ILE A 240 -6.45 23.02 -23.00
N LYS A 241 -7.19 24.10 -22.76
CA LYS A 241 -6.68 25.36 -22.18
C LYS A 241 -6.85 25.46 -20.67
N ALA A 242 -7.58 24.52 -20.07
CA ALA A 242 -7.71 24.40 -18.63
C ALA A 242 -7.75 22.92 -18.26
N TYR A 243 -7.11 22.56 -17.15
CA TYR A 243 -7.12 21.19 -16.64
C TYR A 243 -7.50 21.19 -15.16
N ASN A 244 -8.54 20.44 -14.83
CA ASN A 244 -9.08 20.39 -13.47
C ASN A 244 -9.03 18.98 -12.89
N PHE A 245 -8.79 18.89 -11.60
CA PHE A 245 -9.03 17.69 -10.83
C PHE A 245 -10.29 17.87 -9.97
N CYS A 246 -11.12 16.84 -9.92
CA CYS A 246 -12.24 16.74 -8.99
C CYS A 246 -11.84 15.84 -7.83
N PHE A 247 -11.91 16.37 -6.61
CA PHE A 247 -11.46 15.70 -5.40
C PHE A 247 -12.58 15.61 -4.37
N PRO A 248 -12.54 14.64 -3.43
CA PRO A 248 -13.32 14.76 -2.22
C PRO A 248 -12.80 15.96 -1.40
N TYR A 249 -13.72 16.77 -0.92
CA TYR A 249 -13.45 18.02 -0.24
C TYR A 249 -12.97 17.79 1.20
N LYS A 250 -11.73 18.21 1.49
CA LYS A 250 -11.16 18.21 2.86
C LYS A 250 -11.06 19.65 3.36
N LYS A 251 -11.95 20.08 4.27
CA LYS A 251 -11.81 21.38 4.96
C LYS A 251 -10.46 21.44 5.71
N LYS A 252 -9.57 22.38 5.33
CA LYS A 252 -8.33 22.65 6.07
C LYS A 252 -8.36 24.03 6.76
N LYS A 253 -8.05 23.97 8.07
CA LYS A 253 -7.71 25.02 9.06
C LYS A 253 -8.86 25.84 9.67
N GLY A 254 -8.93 25.75 11.01
CA GLY A 254 -9.72 26.63 11.88
C GLY A 254 -11.05 26.01 12.32
N ILE A 255 -11.02 25.18 13.37
CA ILE A 255 -12.16 24.76 14.24
C ILE A 255 -13.36 24.06 13.58
N ASN A 256 -13.45 23.93 12.25
CA ASN A 256 -14.44 23.06 11.58
C ASN A 256 -13.76 21.77 11.08
N ARG A 257 -13.45 20.87 12.01
CA ARG A 257 -12.93 19.52 11.73
C ARG A 257 -14.05 18.70 11.06
N TYR A 258 -13.75 18.11 9.90
CA TYR A 258 -14.43 16.95 9.29
C TYR A 258 -15.96 16.88 9.45
N ILE A 259 -16.72 17.70 8.71
CA ILE A 259 -18.18 17.57 8.66
C ILE A 259 -18.56 16.54 7.58
N TRP A 260 -18.09 15.31 7.74
CA TRP A 260 -18.56 14.19 6.94
C TRP A 260 -19.86 13.68 7.54
N LYS A 261 -20.85 13.40 6.68
CA LYS A 261 -22.08 12.73 7.08
C LYS A 261 -22.09 11.35 6.46
N LYS A 262 -22.67 10.40 7.19
CA LYS A 262 -22.77 9.01 6.74
C LYS A 262 -23.27 8.92 5.31
N ASP A 263 -22.64 8.08 4.49
CA ASP A 263 -22.98 7.83 3.09
C ASP A 263 -22.89 9.05 2.15
N LYS A 264 -22.28 10.16 2.57
CA LYS A 264 -22.20 11.39 1.78
C LYS A 264 -20.77 11.93 1.69
N ILE A 265 -20.35 12.27 0.47
CA ILE A 265 -19.07 12.92 0.18
C ILE A 265 -19.32 14.29 -0.43
N GLU A 266 -18.65 15.32 0.09
CA GLU A 266 -18.57 16.61 -0.60
C GLU A 266 -17.39 16.59 -1.56
N PHE A 267 -17.53 17.26 -2.70
CA PHE A 267 -16.49 17.35 -3.72
C PHE A 267 -16.09 18.80 -3.96
N HIS A 268 -14.90 19.00 -4.51
CA HIS A 268 -14.44 20.29 -5.02
C HIS A 268 -13.63 20.10 -6.29
N ILE A 269 -13.54 21.17 -7.09
CA ILE A 269 -12.75 21.22 -8.32
C ILE A 269 -11.59 22.19 -8.09
N SER A 270 -10.39 21.79 -8.48
CA SER A 270 -9.21 22.65 -8.44
C SER A 270 -8.36 22.46 -9.70
N ASN A 271 -7.78 23.55 -10.19
CA ASN A 271 -6.72 23.56 -11.20
C ASN A 271 -5.31 23.62 -10.56
N ASP A 272 -5.24 23.72 -9.24
CA ASP A 272 -3.97 23.74 -8.50
C ASP A 272 -3.48 22.31 -8.23
N GLY A 273 -2.23 22.03 -8.64
CA GLY A 273 -1.47 20.88 -8.17
C GLY A 273 -0.65 21.25 -6.94
N THR A 274 -0.62 20.39 -5.92
CA THR A 274 0.42 20.47 -4.86
C THR A 274 1.45 19.39 -5.13
N LEU A 275 2.68 19.78 -5.44
CA LEU A 275 3.82 18.85 -5.43
C LEU A 275 4.01 18.35 -3.98
N SER A 276 3.79 17.06 -3.72
CA SER A 276 4.18 16.45 -2.43
C SER A 276 5.69 16.24 -2.41
N LYS A 277 6.27 16.02 -1.21
CA LYS A 277 7.71 15.79 -0.96
C LYS A 277 8.21 14.45 -1.52
N GLU A 278 7.77 14.03 -2.70
CA GLU A 278 8.41 12.93 -3.40
C GLU A 278 9.75 13.41 -3.93
N LYS A 279 10.81 13.15 -3.16
CA LYS A 279 12.20 13.58 -3.38
C LYS A 279 12.82 13.21 -4.75
N ASN A 280 12.12 12.53 -5.65
CA ASN A 280 12.76 11.76 -6.72
C ASN A 280 12.39 12.14 -8.17
N PHE A 281 11.50 13.11 -8.40
CA PHE A 281 11.08 13.50 -9.76
C PHE A 281 11.31 14.96 -10.14
N PHE A 282 11.22 15.88 -9.18
CA PHE A 282 11.25 17.31 -9.43
C PHE A 282 12.21 18.01 -8.47
N GLU A 283 13.52 17.80 -8.63
CA GLU A 283 14.51 18.63 -7.90
C GLU A 283 14.51 20.10 -8.36
N ILE A 284 13.76 20.44 -9.42
CA ILE A 284 13.90 21.71 -10.16
C ILE A 284 12.77 22.72 -9.85
N LEU A 285 11.72 22.37 -9.10
CA LEU A 285 10.58 23.26 -8.89
C LEU A 285 10.41 23.65 -7.41
N ASP A 286 10.47 24.96 -7.17
CA ASP A 286 10.49 25.62 -5.87
C ASP A 286 9.34 25.14 -4.95
N GLU A 287 9.70 24.66 -3.77
CA GLU A 287 8.79 24.03 -2.81
C GLU A 287 7.73 25.04 -2.31
N ASN A 288 6.48 24.58 -2.20
CA ASN A 288 5.34 25.26 -1.53
C ASN A 288 4.53 26.32 -2.30
N LYS A 289 4.53 26.33 -3.64
CA LYS A 289 3.52 27.10 -4.40
C LYS A 289 2.51 26.17 -5.05
N SER A 290 1.22 26.41 -4.82
CA SER A 290 0.17 25.92 -5.71
C SER A 290 0.43 26.56 -7.08
N VAL A 291 0.70 25.74 -8.08
CA VAL A 291 0.93 26.19 -9.45
C VAL A 291 -0.16 25.57 -10.32
N ASP A 292 -0.69 26.36 -11.24
CA ASP A 292 -1.61 25.88 -12.26
C ASP A 292 -0.99 24.69 -13.01
N ILE A 293 -1.76 23.60 -13.15
CA ILE A 293 -1.27 22.34 -13.72
C ILE A 293 -0.69 22.52 -15.12
N LEU A 294 -1.22 23.43 -15.94
CA LEU A 294 -0.70 23.65 -17.29
C LEU A 294 0.67 24.30 -17.25
N ASN A 295 0.90 25.27 -16.35
CA ASN A 295 2.23 25.85 -16.15
C ASN A 295 3.25 24.81 -15.66
N LEU A 296 2.81 23.89 -14.80
CA LEU A 296 3.64 22.79 -14.32
C LEU A 296 4.00 21.82 -15.45
N ILE A 297 3.05 21.54 -16.34
CA ILE A 297 3.22 20.73 -17.54
C ILE A 297 4.16 21.40 -18.55
N ASP A 298 4.02 22.71 -18.77
CA ASP A 298 4.94 23.46 -19.63
C ASP A 298 6.37 23.43 -19.05
N SER A 299 6.53 23.46 -17.73
CA SER A 299 7.84 23.31 -17.09
C SER A 299 8.46 21.93 -17.31
N LEU A 300 7.63 20.87 -17.32
CA LEU A 300 8.04 19.49 -17.60
C LEU A 300 8.62 19.34 -19.02
N GLU A 301 8.00 19.96 -20.03
CA GLU A 301 8.50 19.92 -21.42
C GLU A 301 9.91 20.51 -21.57
N ASN A 302 10.29 21.41 -20.65
CA ASN A 302 11.55 22.13 -20.67
C ASN A 302 12.65 21.50 -19.80
N THR A 303 12.36 20.39 -19.10
CA THR A 303 13.37 19.69 -18.28
C THR A 303 14.24 18.75 -19.12
N VAL A 304 15.57 18.89 -18.98
CA VAL A 304 16.58 18.26 -19.85
C VAL A 304 16.67 16.72 -19.69
N ASP A 305 16.31 16.19 -18.51
CA ASP A 305 16.42 14.76 -18.18
C ASP A 305 15.09 13.99 -18.26
N TYR A 306 14.01 14.61 -18.76
CA TYR A 306 12.70 13.98 -18.83
C TYR A 306 12.47 13.29 -20.18
N LYS A 307 12.05 12.02 -20.14
CA LYS A 307 11.65 11.27 -21.34
C LYS A 307 10.32 11.81 -21.89
N ARG A 308 10.42 12.60 -22.96
CA ARG A 308 9.29 13.33 -23.55
C ARG A 308 8.26 12.39 -24.18
N PHE A 309 7.02 12.88 -24.28
CA PHE A 309 5.93 12.15 -24.93
C PHE A 309 6.26 11.76 -26.38
N ASP A 310 6.93 12.63 -27.14
CA ASP A 310 7.34 12.34 -28.52
C ASP A 310 8.34 11.17 -28.60
N GLU A 311 9.26 11.06 -27.65
CA GLU A 311 10.21 9.94 -27.57
C GLU A 311 9.51 8.63 -27.25
N TYR A 312 8.50 8.69 -26.40
CA TYR A 312 7.63 7.55 -26.12
C TYR A 312 6.84 7.13 -27.36
N ILE A 313 6.23 8.08 -28.07
CA ILE A 313 5.50 7.82 -29.31
C ILE A 313 6.41 7.21 -30.37
N ASP A 314 7.62 7.75 -30.58
CA ASP A 314 8.60 7.16 -31.49
C ASP A 314 8.93 5.71 -31.09
N TYR A 315 9.13 5.48 -29.79
CA TYR A 315 9.48 4.16 -29.26
C TYR A 315 8.37 3.12 -29.49
N ILE A 316 7.11 3.42 -29.13
CA ILE A 316 6.01 2.46 -29.27
C ILE A 316 5.64 2.19 -30.74
N ASN A 317 5.89 3.16 -31.63
CA ASN A 317 5.64 2.98 -33.07
C ASN A 317 6.75 2.18 -33.76
N ASN A 318 7.96 2.16 -33.20
CA ASN A 318 9.12 1.49 -33.78
C ASN A 318 9.60 0.28 -32.94
N LEU A 319 8.71 -0.40 -32.20
CA LEU A 319 9.10 -1.48 -31.28
C LEU A 319 9.89 -2.61 -31.95
N GLU A 320 9.59 -2.96 -33.19
CA GLU A 320 10.34 -3.98 -33.95
C GLU A 320 11.81 -3.57 -34.16
N LYS A 321 12.08 -2.28 -34.39
CA LYS A 321 13.44 -1.75 -34.49
C LYS A 321 14.16 -1.81 -33.14
N HIS A 322 13.43 -1.61 -32.05
CA HIS A 322 13.93 -1.65 -30.68
C HIS A 322 13.93 -3.07 -30.06
N GLU A 323 13.53 -4.10 -30.81
CA GLU A 323 13.47 -5.48 -30.32
C GLU A 323 14.81 -5.97 -29.75
N LYS A 324 15.92 -5.57 -30.38
CA LYS A 324 17.27 -5.93 -29.92
C LYS A 324 17.62 -5.28 -28.58
N GLU A 325 17.05 -4.11 -28.27
CA GLU A 325 17.20 -3.45 -26.98
C GLU A 325 16.33 -4.15 -25.93
N LEU A 326 15.08 -4.49 -26.29
CA LEU A 326 14.11 -5.24 -25.46
C LEU A 326 14.51 -6.68 -25.14
N ASN A 327 15.49 -7.25 -25.83
CA ASN A 327 16.01 -8.60 -25.57
C ASN A 327 17.40 -8.58 -24.90
N ARG A 328 17.98 -7.40 -24.63
CA ARG A 328 19.22 -7.26 -23.85
C ARG A 328 18.86 -7.15 -22.37
N MET A 329 19.06 -8.21 -21.59
CA MET A 329 19.29 -8.03 -20.14
C MET A 329 20.43 -7.01 -19.95
N PRO A 330 20.51 -6.29 -18.82
CA PRO A 330 21.58 -5.33 -18.55
C PRO A 330 22.90 -6.08 -18.53
N ASN A 331 23.54 -6.18 -19.68
CA ASN A 331 24.81 -6.82 -19.83
C ASN A 331 25.87 -5.84 -19.32
N ILE A 332 26.99 -6.38 -18.84
CA ILE A 332 28.20 -5.70 -18.33
C ILE A 332 28.59 -4.43 -19.11
N GLN A 333 28.21 -4.34 -20.39
CA GLN A 333 28.41 -3.19 -21.25
C GLN A 333 27.70 -1.91 -20.79
N TYR A 334 26.47 -1.96 -20.25
CA TYR A 334 25.76 -0.77 -19.76
C TYR A 334 26.53 -0.08 -18.62
N PHE A 335 27.10 -0.88 -17.72
CA PHE A 335 27.96 -0.38 -16.64
C PHE A 335 29.28 0.21 -17.15
N LYS A 336 29.89 -0.42 -18.14
CA LYS A 336 31.09 0.11 -18.80
C LYS A 336 30.81 1.43 -19.52
N ASP A 337 29.64 1.55 -20.13
CA ASP A 337 29.22 2.77 -20.83
C ASP A 337 28.89 3.91 -19.85
N LEU A 338 28.27 3.61 -18.69
CA LEU A 338 28.07 4.57 -17.59
C LEU A 338 29.39 5.05 -16.98
N GLN A 339 30.33 4.13 -16.72
CA GLN A 339 31.68 4.48 -16.26
C GLN A 339 32.43 5.34 -17.28
N ALA A 340 32.29 5.04 -18.56
CA ALA A 340 32.95 5.80 -19.63
C ALA A 340 32.39 7.23 -19.76
N ARG A 341 31.07 7.39 -19.56
CA ARG A 341 30.38 8.70 -19.60
C ARG A 341 30.72 9.59 -18.41
N ASN A 342 30.97 9.02 -17.24
CA ASN A 342 31.27 9.75 -16.00
C ASN A 342 32.78 9.96 -15.75
N SER A 343 33.56 10.17 -16.82
CA SER A 343 35.02 10.38 -16.78
C SER A 343 35.49 11.70 -16.12
N SER A 344 34.65 12.33 -15.27
CA SER A 344 35.06 13.44 -14.42
C SER A 344 35.61 12.90 -13.08
N PRO A 345 36.79 13.36 -12.59
CA PRO A 345 37.48 12.74 -11.45
C PRO A 345 36.77 12.86 -10.09
N VAL A 346 35.64 13.57 -10.01
CA VAL A 346 34.97 13.93 -8.74
C VAL A 346 33.42 13.87 -8.85
N GLY A 347 32.86 13.24 -9.88
CA GLY A 347 31.40 13.21 -10.10
C GLY A 347 30.69 12.11 -9.31
N ASP A 348 29.83 12.54 -8.39
CA ASP A 348 29.02 11.80 -7.42
C ASP A 348 28.72 10.31 -7.71
N SER A 349 29.46 9.43 -7.05
CA SER A 349 29.22 7.98 -7.06
C SER A 349 27.86 7.57 -6.49
N SER A 350 27.21 8.45 -5.72
CA SER A 350 25.84 8.28 -5.21
C SER A 350 24.82 8.19 -6.36
N PHE A 351 24.95 9.02 -7.39
CA PHE A 351 24.04 9.05 -8.53
C PHE A 351 23.99 7.73 -9.30
N ILE A 352 25.14 7.09 -9.55
CA ILE A 352 25.20 5.79 -10.24
C ILE A 352 24.55 4.68 -9.39
N LYS A 353 24.69 4.77 -8.06
CA LYS A 353 24.07 3.87 -7.09
C LYS A 353 22.56 3.95 -7.15
N ASP A 354 22.06 5.16 -7.06
CA ASP A 354 20.65 5.45 -6.91
C ASP A 354 19.93 5.21 -8.23
N ASP A 355 20.55 5.54 -9.36
CA ASP A 355 20.05 5.22 -10.70
C ASP A 355 19.98 3.70 -10.95
N PHE A 356 20.99 2.94 -10.52
CA PHE A 356 20.97 1.47 -10.66
C PHE A 356 19.90 0.83 -9.76
N ILE A 357 19.83 1.25 -8.51
CA ILE A 357 18.83 0.78 -7.54
C ILE A 357 17.42 1.04 -8.05
N LYS A 358 17.16 2.27 -8.50
CA LYS A 358 15.87 2.71 -9.05
C LYS A 358 15.47 1.95 -10.31
N ARG A 359 16.43 1.59 -11.16
CA ARG A 359 16.17 0.93 -12.47
C ARG A 359 16.09 -0.58 -12.42
N TYR A 360 16.76 -1.25 -11.48
CA TYR A 360 17.00 -2.70 -11.57
C TYR A 360 16.67 -3.51 -10.32
N VAL A 361 16.28 -2.87 -9.21
CA VAL A 361 15.88 -3.58 -7.99
C VAL A 361 14.35 -3.46 -7.82
N PRO A 362 13.59 -4.59 -7.76
CA PRO A 362 12.14 -4.55 -7.54
C PRO A 362 11.80 -3.80 -6.26
N ALA A 363 10.68 -3.06 -6.20
CA ALA A 363 10.45 -2.20 -5.04
C ALA A 363 10.02 -2.96 -3.77
N ASP A 364 9.59 -4.22 -3.90
CA ASP A 364 9.26 -5.13 -2.77
C ASP A 364 10.49 -5.55 -1.95
N TYR A 365 11.68 -5.33 -2.50
CA TYR A 365 12.92 -5.42 -1.76
C TYR A 365 12.97 -4.20 -0.83
N LEU A 366 12.93 -4.44 0.48
CA LEU A 366 13.02 -3.38 1.48
C LEU A 366 14.20 -2.43 1.19
N PRO A 367 14.17 -1.15 1.61
CA PRO A 367 15.19 -0.16 1.27
C PRO A 367 16.63 -0.70 1.42
N TRP A 368 16.90 -1.35 2.56
CA TRP A 368 18.14 -2.02 2.93
C TRP A 368 18.56 -3.22 2.07
N SER A 369 17.68 -3.76 1.24
CA SER A 369 18.03 -4.78 0.28
C SER A 369 18.33 -4.18 -1.09
N LYS A 370 18.08 -2.90 -1.34
CA LYS A 370 18.40 -2.28 -2.63
C LYS A 370 19.88 -1.97 -2.79
N GLU A 371 20.51 -1.30 -1.82
CA GLU A 371 21.97 -1.06 -1.84
C GLU A 371 22.76 -2.36 -1.74
N PHE A 372 22.21 -3.33 -1.01
CA PHE A 372 22.89 -4.59 -0.74
C PHE A 372 22.62 -5.67 -1.79
N TYR A 373 21.46 -5.69 -2.45
CA TYR A 373 21.23 -6.50 -3.66
C TYR A 373 22.05 -5.96 -4.82
N ALA A 374 22.23 -4.63 -4.90
CA ALA A 374 23.24 -4.07 -5.78
C ALA A 374 24.61 -4.70 -5.45
N LEU A 375 25.12 -4.57 -4.20
CA LEU A 375 26.39 -5.18 -3.79
C LEU A 375 26.50 -6.69 -4.07
N TYR A 376 25.43 -7.47 -3.83
CA TYR A 376 25.36 -8.90 -4.13
C TYR A 376 25.39 -9.20 -5.64
N ILE A 377 24.68 -8.43 -6.47
CA ILE A 377 24.75 -8.53 -7.93
C ILE A 377 26.18 -8.23 -8.40
N PHE A 378 26.84 -7.19 -7.86
CA PHE A 378 28.21 -6.85 -8.22
C PHE A 378 29.19 -7.99 -7.85
N ASP A 379 29.09 -8.54 -6.63
CA ASP A 379 29.94 -9.63 -6.15
C ASP A 379 29.74 -10.93 -6.97
N LYS A 380 28.48 -11.34 -7.21
CA LYS A 380 28.15 -12.54 -8.01
C LYS A 380 28.62 -12.45 -9.46
N ASN A 381 28.73 -11.24 -10.00
CA ASN A 381 29.17 -10.99 -11.36
C ASN A 381 30.66 -10.57 -11.47
N ASN A 382 31.43 -10.61 -10.37
CA ASN A 382 32.83 -10.14 -10.32
C ASN A 382 33.02 -8.70 -10.83
N ILE A 383 32.08 -7.80 -10.52
CA ILE A 383 32.13 -6.39 -10.94
C ILE A 383 32.58 -5.55 -9.74
N GLU A 384 33.65 -4.77 -9.89
CA GLU A 384 34.11 -3.84 -8.85
C GLU A 384 33.07 -2.73 -8.60
N PHE A 385 32.71 -2.53 -7.32
CA PHE A 385 31.77 -1.48 -6.92
C PHE A 385 32.47 -0.11 -7.01
N PRO A 386 32.02 0.84 -7.86
CA PRO A 386 32.78 2.08 -8.11
C PRO A 386 32.76 3.09 -6.95
N ILE A 387 31.89 2.89 -5.94
CA ILE A 387 31.50 3.94 -4.99
C ILE A 387 32.49 4.12 -3.85
N LEU A 388 33.50 3.27 -3.74
CA LEU A 388 34.62 3.51 -2.84
C LEU A 388 35.92 3.17 -3.55
N LYS A 389 36.23 3.86 -4.65
CA LYS A 389 37.64 4.23 -4.82
C LYS A 389 37.92 5.24 -3.72
N PRO A 390 38.71 4.89 -2.69
CA PRO A 390 39.18 5.90 -1.76
C PRO A 390 39.89 6.93 -2.63
N SER A 391 39.55 8.21 -2.50
CA SER A 391 40.52 9.25 -2.77
C SER A 391 41.83 8.78 -2.11
N VAL A 392 42.88 8.67 -2.92
CA VAL A 392 44.02 7.74 -2.83
C VAL A 392 44.84 7.73 -1.52
N ASN A 393 44.43 8.39 -0.43
CA ASN A 393 45.25 8.56 0.77
C ASN A 393 44.66 8.18 2.15
N ASN A 394 43.42 7.69 2.29
CA ASN A 394 42.91 7.33 3.63
C ASN A 394 42.72 5.81 3.84
N LYS A 395 43.74 5.16 4.40
CA LYS A 395 43.71 3.75 4.87
C LYS A 395 42.53 3.42 5.80
N THR A 396 42.01 4.43 6.50
CA THR A 396 40.86 4.33 7.42
C THR A 396 39.56 3.95 6.72
N ASN A 397 39.31 4.44 5.49
CA ASN A 397 38.02 4.20 4.82
C ASN A 397 37.91 2.80 4.19
N SER A 398 39.03 2.20 3.73
CA SER A 398 39.00 0.81 3.24
C SER A 398 38.86 -0.20 4.38
N GLN A 399 39.43 0.09 5.56
CA GLN A 399 39.25 -0.73 6.76
C GLN A 399 37.81 -0.70 7.26
N ILE A 400 37.16 0.48 7.25
CA ILE A 400 35.73 0.61 7.57
C ILE A 400 34.89 -0.18 6.56
N PHE A 401 35.15 -0.03 5.26
CA PHE A 401 34.42 -0.77 4.22
C PHE A 401 34.56 -2.29 4.33
N ASN A 402 35.79 -2.79 4.52
CA ASN A 402 36.02 -4.22 4.72
C ASN A 402 35.33 -4.74 5.99
N SER A 403 35.38 -3.97 7.07
CA SER A 403 34.69 -4.32 8.31
C SER A 403 33.16 -4.36 8.14
N MET A 404 32.59 -3.42 7.38
CA MET A 404 31.16 -3.42 7.04
C MET A 404 30.79 -4.59 6.13
N ARG A 405 31.63 -4.92 5.14
CA ARG A 405 31.44 -6.09 4.26
C ARG A 405 31.47 -7.40 5.03
N GLU A 406 32.39 -7.56 5.96
CA GLU A 406 32.49 -8.74 6.83
C GLU A 406 31.27 -8.87 7.75
N ALA A 407 30.88 -7.79 8.42
CA ALA A 407 29.68 -7.76 9.26
C ALA A 407 28.42 -8.08 8.45
N PHE A 408 28.33 -7.58 7.22
CA PHE A 408 27.25 -7.89 6.29
C PHE A 408 27.24 -9.36 5.86
N ASN A 409 28.40 -9.92 5.50
CA ASN A 409 28.52 -11.33 5.16
C ASN A 409 28.11 -12.23 6.32
N ILE A 410 28.42 -11.83 7.56
CA ILE A 410 27.95 -12.54 8.75
C ILE A 410 26.44 -12.43 8.86
N PHE A 411 25.90 -11.21 8.76
CA PHE A 411 24.47 -10.91 8.80
C PHE A 411 23.66 -11.73 7.80
N MET A 412 24.14 -11.87 6.56
CA MET A 412 23.41 -12.55 5.49
C MET A 412 23.53 -14.07 5.49
N ASN A 413 24.62 -14.61 6.06
CA ASN A 413 24.95 -16.04 5.94
C ASN A 413 24.86 -16.81 7.27
N ASN A 414 24.58 -16.16 8.39
CA ASN A 414 24.54 -16.80 9.71
C ASN A 414 23.18 -16.64 10.38
N ASP A 415 22.20 -17.40 9.91
CA ASP A 415 20.82 -17.37 10.41
C ASP A 415 20.72 -17.71 11.93
N ASN A 416 21.69 -18.43 12.49
CA ASN A 416 21.68 -18.86 13.89
C ASN A 416 22.11 -17.80 14.91
N LEU A 417 22.61 -16.63 14.47
CA LEU A 417 23.13 -15.60 15.35
C LEU A 417 22.06 -14.55 15.71
N ILE A 418 22.23 -13.93 16.87
CA ILE A 418 21.48 -12.75 17.29
C ILE A 418 22.48 -11.63 17.54
N TYR A 419 22.35 -10.52 16.82
CA TYR A 419 23.07 -9.30 17.10
C TYR A 419 22.44 -8.58 18.29
N ILE A 420 23.24 -8.05 19.21
CA ILE A 420 22.79 -7.20 20.32
C ILE A 420 23.65 -5.93 20.31
N SER A 421 23.02 -4.76 20.42
CA SER A 421 23.75 -3.49 20.53
C SER A 421 24.45 -3.42 21.90
N GLU A 422 25.76 -3.18 21.91
CA GLU A 422 26.56 -3.05 23.14
C GLU A 422 26.26 -1.73 23.87
N ASP A 423 25.90 -0.68 23.12
CA ASP A 423 25.47 0.63 23.61
C ASP A 423 23.94 0.76 23.56
N VAL A 424 23.23 0.01 24.41
CA VAL A 424 21.76 0.12 24.59
C VAL A 424 21.31 1.52 25.08
N LYS A 425 22.22 2.49 25.20
CA LYS A 425 22.02 3.85 25.71
C LYS A 425 21.26 4.79 24.76
N LYS A 426 20.24 4.30 24.05
CA LYS A 426 19.24 5.16 23.40
C LYS A 426 17.97 5.16 24.26
N LEU A 427 17.73 6.32 24.90
CA LEU A 427 16.75 6.59 25.96
C LEU A 427 15.35 5.95 25.77
N LYS A 428 14.89 5.73 24.53
CA LYS A 428 13.55 5.18 24.27
C LYS A 428 13.44 3.68 24.59
N HIS A 429 14.43 2.85 24.22
CA HIS A 429 14.37 1.40 24.48
C HIS A 429 14.52 1.09 25.96
N GLU A 430 15.33 1.88 26.68
CA GLU A 430 15.50 1.73 28.12
C GLU A 430 14.18 1.95 28.86
N ILE A 431 13.34 2.90 28.43
CA ILE A 431 12.04 3.15 29.08
C ILE A 431 11.10 1.96 28.86
N THR A 432 10.92 1.49 27.62
CA THR A 432 10.04 0.34 27.34
C THR A 432 10.53 -0.91 28.07
N LEU A 433 11.83 -1.23 27.96
CA LEU A 433 12.40 -2.40 28.61
C LEU A 433 12.37 -2.30 30.14
N ALA A 434 12.69 -1.13 30.71
CA ALA A 434 12.63 -0.90 32.15
C ALA A 434 11.20 -1.04 32.66
N ARG A 435 10.22 -0.49 31.94
CA ARG A 435 8.80 -0.64 32.28
C ARG A 435 8.32 -2.07 32.12
N LEU A 436 8.79 -2.83 31.14
CA LEU A 436 8.49 -4.27 31.04
C LEU A 436 9.11 -5.10 32.16
N LYS A 437 10.14 -4.57 32.84
CA LYS A 437 10.90 -5.24 33.90
C LYS A 437 10.61 -4.76 35.31
N GLU A 438 9.80 -3.74 35.51
CA GLU A 438 9.70 -3.10 36.82
C GLU A 438 9.12 -4.09 37.84
N THR A 439 9.97 -4.54 38.77
CA THR A 439 9.78 -5.76 39.56
C THR A 439 8.77 -5.64 40.71
N LYS A 440 7.84 -4.67 40.65
CA LYS A 440 6.86 -4.40 41.70
C LYS A 440 5.44 -4.41 41.14
N LYS A 441 4.87 -5.62 40.98
CA LYS A 441 3.43 -5.87 40.74
C LYS A 441 2.80 -5.02 39.64
N GLN A 442 3.31 -5.15 38.41
CA GLN A 442 2.71 -4.47 37.26
C GLN A 442 1.56 -5.29 36.66
N ASN A 443 0.46 -4.59 36.37
CA ASN A 443 -0.68 -5.04 35.59
C ASN A 443 -0.57 -4.43 34.20
N PHE A 444 -0.31 -5.28 33.21
CA PHE A 444 -0.24 -4.88 31.81
C PHE A 444 -1.56 -5.17 31.12
N VAL A 445 -1.99 -4.24 30.27
CA VAL A 445 -3.10 -4.42 29.33
C VAL A 445 -2.49 -4.52 27.94
N TRP A 446 -2.53 -5.71 27.35
CA TRP A 446 -2.09 -5.95 25.98
C TRP A 446 -3.30 -5.86 25.08
N PHE A 447 -3.23 -5.10 24.00
CA PHE A 447 -4.32 -5.06 23.06
C PHE A 447 -3.85 -4.88 21.63
N ASP A 448 -4.65 -5.39 20.71
CA ASP A 448 -4.48 -5.19 19.29
C ASP A 448 -5.86 -5.08 18.66
N PHE A 449 -5.95 -4.41 17.52
CA PHE A 449 -7.19 -4.30 16.77
C PHE A 449 -6.94 -4.24 15.27
N GLU A 450 -7.91 -4.75 14.51
CA GLU A 450 -7.94 -4.58 13.05
C GLU A 450 -9.06 -3.62 12.66
N GLY A 451 -8.85 -2.96 11.54
CA GLY A 451 -9.77 -1.98 11.00
C GLY A 451 -10.76 -2.53 9.97
N PHE A 452 -11.62 -1.66 9.48
CA PHE A 452 -12.40 -1.79 8.25
C PHE A 452 -12.59 -0.40 7.64
N THR A 453 -12.67 -0.34 6.31
CA THR A 453 -12.72 0.93 5.56
C THR A 453 -13.84 0.91 4.54
N ASN A 454 -14.17 2.09 4.03
CA ASN A 454 -15.15 2.35 2.97
C ASN A 454 -14.76 3.62 2.20
N LEU A 455 -15.11 3.68 0.91
CA LEU A 455 -14.98 4.90 0.11
C LEU A 455 -15.91 6.03 0.59
N PHE A 456 -16.97 5.71 1.34
CA PHE A 456 -17.89 6.69 1.96
C PHE A 456 -17.76 6.71 3.50
N PRO A 457 -18.15 7.80 4.17
CA PRO A 457 -18.21 7.81 5.64
C PRO A 457 -19.12 6.72 6.18
N ILE A 458 -18.59 5.86 7.04
CA ILE A 458 -19.30 4.73 7.66
C ILE A 458 -20.29 5.22 8.73
N ILE A 459 -19.87 6.24 9.47
CA ILE A 459 -20.65 6.98 10.47
C ILE A 459 -20.42 8.48 10.26
N ASP A 460 -21.23 9.31 10.92
CA ASP A 460 -20.99 10.76 10.94
C ASP A 460 -19.59 11.07 11.50
N TYR A 461 -18.94 12.07 10.91
CA TYR A 461 -17.59 12.54 11.24
C TYR A 461 -16.44 11.57 10.94
N HIS A 462 -16.73 10.35 10.47
CA HIS A 462 -15.72 9.45 9.92
C HIS A 462 -15.18 9.99 8.59
N ILE A 463 -13.86 10.00 8.43
CA ILE A 463 -13.23 10.45 7.18
C ILE A 463 -13.37 9.33 6.14
N PRO A 464 -13.80 9.61 4.91
CA PRO A 464 -13.74 8.63 3.83
C PRO A 464 -12.35 8.01 3.69
N PHE A 465 -12.27 6.74 3.31
CA PHE A 465 -11.03 6.01 3.07
C PHE A 465 -10.15 5.73 4.31
N THR A 466 -10.53 6.21 5.50
CA THR A 466 -9.86 5.84 6.75
C THR A 466 -10.50 4.61 7.38
N GLN A 467 -9.81 4.01 8.34
CA GLN A 467 -10.26 2.80 9.02
C GLN A 467 -11.00 3.11 10.32
N LEU A 468 -12.08 2.36 10.58
CA LEU A 468 -12.68 2.21 11.91
C LEU A 468 -12.32 0.84 12.48
N ILE A 469 -12.26 0.72 13.80
CA ILE A 469 -11.92 -0.54 14.47
C ILE A 469 -13.07 -1.55 14.33
N SER A 470 -12.84 -2.70 13.70
CA SER A 470 -13.86 -3.77 13.55
C SER A 470 -13.75 -4.84 14.63
N GLN A 471 -12.55 -5.06 15.17
CA GLN A 471 -12.27 -6.08 16.18
C GLN A 471 -11.25 -5.57 17.19
N LEU A 472 -11.30 -6.08 18.40
CA LEU A 472 -10.38 -5.73 19.48
C LEU A 472 -10.17 -6.95 20.36
N SER A 473 -8.91 -7.31 20.60
CA SER A 473 -8.55 -8.27 21.63
C SER A 473 -7.82 -7.55 22.75
N VAL A 474 -8.18 -7.85 24.00
CA VAL A 474 -7.56 -7.29 25.20
C VAL A 474 -7.21 -8.43 26.15
N MET A 475 -5.93 -8.53 26.52
CA MET A 475 -5.43 -9.46 27.53
C MET A 475 -4.84 -8.69 28.70
N GLN A 476 -5.14 -9.13 29.92
CA GLN A 476 -4.47 -8.60 31.11
C GLN A 476 -3.46 -9.61 31.62
N THR A 477 -2.25 -9.14 31.91
CA THR A 477 -1.23 -9.97 32.56
C THR A 477 -0.72 -9.34 33.84
N THR A 478 -0.38 -10.19 34.79
CA THR A 478 0.41 -9.80 35.97
C THR A 478 1.82 -10.35 35.86
N TRP A 479 2.81 -9.56 36.27
CA TRP A 479 4.17 -10.08 36.39
C TRP A 479 4.32 -11.01 37.58
N ASN A 480 4.76 -12.26 37.35
CA ASN A 480 5.08 -13.21 38.40
C ASN A 480 6.60 -13.27 38.63
N ASN A 481 7.02 -12.77 39.80
CA ASN A 481 8.43 -12.74 40.23
C ASN A 481 9.05 -14.12 40.44
N GLU A 482 8.26 -15.16 40.78
CA GLU A 482 8.77 -16.51 41.06
C GLU A 482 9.24 -17.21 39.79
N ILE A 483 8.46 -17.07 38.70
CA ILE A 483 8.78 -17.64 37.39
C ILE A 483 9.48 -16.64 36.47
N ASN A 484 9.66 -15.40 36.93
CA ASN A 484 10.25 -14.28 36.19
C ASN A 484 9.62 -14.11 34.80
N ASN A 485 8.28 -14.14 34.74
CA ASN A 485 7.51 -14.11 33.50
C ASN A 485 6.08 -13.60 33.72
N TYR A 486 5.37 -13.29 32.62
CA TYR A 486 3.97 -12.89 32.62
C TYR A 486 3.04 -14.04 33.00
N GLU A 487 1.93 -13.71 33.66
CA GLU A 487 0.77 -14.58 33.86
C GLU A 487 -0.48 -13.94 33.28
N ILE A 488 -1.11 -14.62 32.33
CA ILE A 488 -2.39 -14.21 31.76
C ILE A 488 -3.47 -14.38 32.83
N VAL A 489 -4.24 -13.33 33.06
CA VAL A 489 -5.41 -13.35 33.93
C VAL A 489 -6.62 -13.71 33.05
N GLU A 490 -6.83 -15.01 32.83
CA GLU A 490 -7.83 -15.55 31.88
C GLU A 490 -9.25 -14.94 32.06
N SER A 491 -9.67 -14.68 33.30
CA SER A 491 -10.98 -14.07 33.60
C SER A 491 -11.13 -12.63 33.09
N LYS A 492 -10.03 -12.01 32.65
CA LYS A 492 -9.95 -10.64 32.16
C LYS A 492 -9.48 -10.55 30.70
N THR A 493 -9.33 -11.68 30.02
CA THR A 493 -9.10 -11.73 28.57
C THR A 493 -10.43 -11.62 27.84
N LYS A 494 -10.54 -10.72 26.87
CA LYS A 494 -11.77 -10.49 26.11
C LYS A 494 -11.47 -10.18 24.64
N ASP A 495 -12.22 -10.83 23.77
CA ASP A 495 -12.15 -10.67 22.33
C ASP A 495 -13.49 -10.14 21.79
N TYR A 496 -13.44 -8.99 21.14
CA TYR A 496 -14.59 -8.26 20.66
C TYR A 496 -14.56 -8.14 19.14
N VAL A 497 -15.74 -8.26 18.54
CA VAL A 497 -15.98 -7.85 17.16
C VAL A 497 -17.17 -6.92 17.19
N TYR A 498 -16.96 -5.71 16.67
CA TYR A 498 -17.99 -4.68 16.57
C TYR A 498 -18.65 -4.81 15.21
N ASP A 499 -19.89 -5.29 15.18
CA ASP A 499 -20.60 -5.57 13.93
C ASP A 499 -20.65 -4.31 13.03
N PRO A 500 -19.96 -4.33 11.87
CA PRO A 500 -19.89 -3.18 10.98
C PRO A 500 -21.25 -2.70 10.47
N LEU A 501 -22.28 -3.57 10.41
CA LEU A 501 -23.64 -3.17 10.03
C LEU A 501 -24.31 -2.25 11.06
N ASN A 502 -23.93 -2.37 12.34
CA ASN A 502 -24.55 -1.67 13.45
C ASN A 502 -23.61 -0.63 14.08
N TYR A 503 -22.59 -0.21 13.34
CA TYR A 503 -21.55 0.69 13.82
C TYR A 503 -22.07 2.12 14.05
N SER A 504 -21.69 2.74 15.18
CA SER A 504 -22.09 4.10 15.54
C SER A 504 -21.09 4.77 16.50
N TYR A 505 -21.33 6.03 16.88
CA TYR A 505 -20.54 6.71 17.91
C TYR A 505 -20.51 5.96 19.25
N LYS A 506 -21.57 5.21 19.58
CA LYS A 506 -21.62 4.37 20.79
C LYS A 506 -20.62 3.22 20.72
N THR A 507 -20.31 2.75 19.52
CA THR A 507 -19.29 1.73 19.28
C THR A 507 -17.91 2.29 19.56
N LEU A 508 -17.63 3.54 19.15
CA LEU A 508 -16.38 4.24 19.49
C LEU A 508 -16.18 4.34 21.01
N MET A 509 -17.23 4.76 21.73
CA MET A 509 -17.22 4.81 23.20
C MET A 509 -16.96 3.42 23.80
N LYS A 510 -17.66 2.40 23.30
CA LYS A 510 -17.50 1.02 23.76
C LYS A 510 -16.06 0.51 23.58
N ILE A 511 -15.41 0.82 22.45
CA ILE A 511 -14.00 0.45 22.22
C ILE A 511 -13.09 1.01 23.32
N ILE A 512 -13.27 2.28 23.68
CA ILE A 512 -12.47 2.90 24.74
C ILE A 512 -12.74 2.24 26.10
N ASP A 513 -14.00 1.93 26.41
CA ASP A 513 -14.36 1.22 27.64
C ASP A 513 -13.81 -0.21 27.69
N ASP A 514 -13.72 -0.87 26.54
CA ASP A 514 -13.21 -2.23 26.43
C ASP A 514 -11.67 -2.29 26.58
N ILE A 515 -10.95 -1.24 26.17
CA ILE A 515 -9.50 -1.09 26.37
C ILE A 515 -9.19 -0.62 27.80
N TYR A 516 -9.92 0.39 28.29
CA TYR A 516 -9.56 1.12 29.51
C TYR A 516 -9.67 0.25 30.78
N VAL A 517 -8.59 0.23 31.57
CA VAL A 517 -8.55 -0.39 32.90
C VAL A 517 -8.02 0.61 33.92
N GLU A 518 -8.82 0.88 34.96
CA GLU A 518 -8.54 1.93 35.96
C GLU A 518 -7.22 1.74 36.73
N TYR A 519 -6.74 0.51 36.88
CA TYR A 519 -5.51 0.20 37.61
C TYR A 519 -4.43 -0.45 36.73
N ALA A 520 -4.46 -0.19 35.41
CA ALA A 520 -3.38 -0.59 34.53
C ALA A 520 -2.12 0.27 34.77
N ASP A 521 -0.97 -0.39 34.85
CA ASP A 521 0.34 0.25 34.98
C ASP A 521 0.95 0.58 33.61
N ALA A 522 0.58 -0.18 32.59
CA ALA A 522 0.98 0.05 31.21
C ALA A 522 -0.01 -0.61 30.23
N TYR A 523 -0.10 -0.01 29.04
CA TYR A 523 -0.78 -0.56 27.88
C TYR A 523 0.28 -0.98 26.87
N VAL A 524 0.20 -2.19 26.31
CA VAL A 524 1.23 -2.73 25.42
C VAL A 524 0.64 -3.06 24.06
N VAL A 525 1.27 -2.56 23.02
CA VAL A 525 0.94 -2.78 21.61
C VAL A 525 2.21 -3.16 20.85
N TYR A 526 2.05 -3.75 19.67
CA TYR A 526 3.22 -4.11 18.87
C TYR A 526 3.86 -2.88 18.24
N ASN A 527 3.07 -1.98 17.63
CA ASN A 527 3.56 -0.82 16.89
C ASN A 527 2.65 0.40 17.11
N GLN A 528 2.99 1.23 18.10
CA GLN A 528 2.07 2.22 18.67
C GLN A 528 1.50 3.24 17.69
N ASN A 529 2.17 3.48 16.55
CA ASN A 529 1.77 4.50 15.60
C ASN A 529 0.34 4.25 15.09
N TYR A 530 0.02 3.01 14.76
CA TYR A 530 -1.30 2.65 14.26
C TYR A 530 -2.34 2.78 15.37
N GLU A 531 -2.15 2.12 16.53
CA GLU A 531 -3.18 2.09 17.55
C GLU A 531 -3.44 3.47 18.16
N LYS A 532 -2.36 4.24 18.39
CA LYS A 532 -2.46 5.60 18.90
C LYS A 532 -3.25 6.48 17.95
N SER A 533 -2.97 6.42 16.64
CA SER A 533 -3.67 7.24 15.64
C SER A 533 -5.18 6.97 15.64
N ARG A 534 -5.61 5.71 15.68
CA ARG A 534 -7.04 5.35 15.70
C ARG A 534 -7.73 5.76 17.00
N ILE A 535 -7.04 5.68 18.14
CA ILE A 535 -7.58 6.17 19.42
C ILE A 535 -7.71 7.70 19.42
N GLU A 536 -6.73 8.43 18.88
CA GLU A 536 -6.79 9.90 18.74
C GLU A 536 -7.90 10.34 17.78
N GLU A 537 -8.16 9.57 16.73
CA GLU A 537 -9.29 9.79 15.82
C GLU A 537 -10.64 9.58 16.50
N ILE A 538 -10.74 8.57 17.38
CA ILE A 538 -11.94 8.38 18.24
C ILE A 538 -12.19 9.64 19.07
N GLU A 539 -11.16 10.20 19.73
CA GLU A 539 -11.31 11.45 20.50
C GLU A 539 -11.86 12.58 19.62
N GLN A 540 -11.31 12.75 18.41
CA GLN A 540 -11.73 13.79 17.47
C GLN A 540 -13.19 13.60 17.01
N MET A 541 -13.61 12.37 16.72
CA MET A 541 -15.00 12.07 16.35
C MET A 541 -15.96 12.34 17.51
N LEU A 542 -15.62 11.90 18.73
CA LEU A 542 -16.44 12.14 19.92
C LEU A 542 -16.56 13.64 20.26
N GLU A 543 -15.49 14.41 20.06
CA GLU A 543 -15.52 15.87 20.19
C GLU A 543 -16.52 16.51 19.21
N LEU A 544 -16.57 16.01 17.97
CA LEU A 544 -17.51 16.50 16.95
C LEU A 544 -18.96 16.14 17.26
N TYR A 545 -19.22 14.92 17.74
CA TYR A 545 -20.54 14.53 18.21
C TYR A 545 -21.03 15.36 19.41
N TRP A 546 -20.12 15.74 20.32
CA TRP A 546 -20.43 16.66 21.41
C TRP A 546 -20.75 18.06 20.90
N LYS A 547 -19.85 18.66 20.08
CA LYS A 547 -19.97 20.06 19.67
C LYS A 547 -21.09 20.33 18.66
N ASN A 548 -21.32 19.42 17.72
CA ASN A 548 -22.18 19.68 16.56
C ASN A 548 -23.59 19.07 16.70
N ASP A 549 -23.69 17.85 17.22
CA ASP A 549 -24.97 17.13 17.30
C ASP A 549 -25.57 17.12 18.72
N ASN A 550 -24.79 17.47 19.75
CA ASN A 550 -25.19 17.38 21.17
C ASN A 550 -25.70 15.99 21.60
N VAL A 551 -25.29 14.92 20.90
CA VAL A 551 -25.66 13.53 21.24
C VAL A 551 -24.79 12.95 22.36
N ILE A 552 -23.66 13.62 22.64
CA ILE A 552 -22.78 13.40 23.78
C ILE A 552 -22.77 14.70 24.58
N ASN A 553 -22.92 14.63 25.91
CA ASN A 553 -22.81 15.81 26.76
C ASN A 553 -21.34 16.07 27.16
N GLU A 554 -21.05 17.28 27.63
CA GLU A 554 -19.68 17.71 27.97
C GLU A 554 -19.01 16.80 29.01
N ASN A 555 -19.73 16.39 30.06
CA ASN A 555 -19.18 15.54 31.11
C ASN A 555 -18.75 14.18 30.56
N VAL A 556 -19.57 13.57 29.71
CA VAL A 556 -19.24 12.31 29.04
C VAL A 556 -18.04 12.48 28.14
N PHE A 557 -17.98 13.56 27.33
CA PHE A 557 -16.81 13.80 26.49
C PHE A 557 -15.51 13.95 27.30
N ILE A 558 -15.54 14.71 28.41
CA ILE A 558 -14.39 14.87 29.30
C ILE A 558 -13.98 13.53 29.92
N GLU A 559 -14.92 12.67 30.31
CA GLU A 559 -14.63 11.34 30.82
C GLU A 559 -13.85 10.50 29.81
N TYR A 560 -14.33 10.39 28.57
CA TYR A 560 -13.67 9.59 27.52
C TYR A 560 -12.33 10.19 27.12
N LYS A 561 -12.23 11.52 27.06
CA LYS A 561 -10.95 12.22 26.83
C LYS A 561 -9.90 11.84 27.88
N ASN A 562 -10.28 11.76 29.15
CA ASN A 562 -9.38 11.36 30.23
C ASN A 562 -8.98 9.88 30.13
N LYS A 563 -9.91 8.98 29.77
CA LYS A 563 -9.60 7.56 29.50
C LYS A 563 -8.59 7.42 28.37
N ILE A 564 -8.82 8.10 27.26
CA ILE A 564 -7.94 8.11 26.07
C ILE A 564 -6.55 8.64 26.42
N ALA A 565 -6.46 9.80 27.08
CA ALA A 565 -5.19 10.37 27.50
C ALA A 565 -4.39 9.39 28.36
N ARG A 566 -5.05 8.71 29.32
CA ARG A 566 -4.40 7.73 30.18
C ARG A 566 -3.90 6.49 29.43
N ILE A 567 -4.63 6.00 28.42
CA ILE A 567 -4.19 4.89 27.55
C ILE A 567 -2.93 5.33 26.80
N ILE A 568 -2.97 6.48 26.12
CA ILE A 568 -1.87 6.98 25.27
C ILE A 568 -0.61 7.31 26.09
N GLU A 569 -0.75 7.97 27.25
CA GLU A 569 0.38 8.32 28.11
C GLU A 569 1.11 7.10 28.69
N ASN A 570 0.41 5.96 28.78
CA ASN A 570 0.94 4.71 29.33
C ASN A 570 1.16 3.63 28.27
N LEU A 571 1.12 3.99 27.00
CA LEU A 571 1.32 3.09 25.88
C LEU A 571 2.80 2.71 25.73
N LEU A 572 3.07 1.42 25.53
CA LEU A 572 4.38 0.83 25.31
C LEU A 572 4.42 0.17 23.94
N ASP A 573 5.48 0.46 23.20
CA ASP A 573 5.72 -0.03 21.85
C ASP A 573 6.79 -1.13 21.87
N LEU A 574 6.41 -2.36 21.52
CA LEU A 574 7.37 -3.48 21.44
C LEU A 574 8.30 -3.37 20.23
N ASN A 575 7.79 -2.85 19.11
CA ASN A 575 8.55 -2.68 17.89
C ASN A 575 9.74 -1.73 18.11
N ASP A 576 9.59 -0.71 18.95
CA ASP A 576 10.70 0.17 19.35
C ASP A 576 11.95 -0.63 19.78
N ILE A 577 11.82 -1.80 20.41
CA ILE A 577 12.97 -2.59 20.90
C ILE A 577 13.79 -3.21 19.75
N THR A 578 13.14 -3.57 18.65
CA THR A 578 13.74 -4.40 17.59
C THR A 578 13.78 -3.72 16.22
N LYS A 579 13.17 -2.53 16.11
CA LYS A 579 13.11 -1.73 14.89
C LYS A 579 14.51 -1.31 14.43
N VAL A 580 14.85 -1.69 13.21
CA VAL A 580 16.06 -1.24 12.52
C VAL A 580 15.66 -0.40 11.32
N SER A 581 16.04 0.87 11.33
CA SER A 581 15.75 1.77 10.20
C SER A 581 16.79 1.64 9.07
N SER A 582 18.04 1.25 9.38
CA SER A 582 19.06 0.89 8.39
C SER A 582 20.22 0.11 9.04
N PHE A 583 21.05 -0.59 8.25
CA PHE A 583 22.25 -1.27 8.79
C PHE A 583 23.26 -0.28 9.41
N ALA A 584 23.34 0.95 8.89
CA ALA A 584 24.14 2.01 9.50
C ALA A 584 23.62 2.44 10.88
N LYS A 585 22.36 2.10 11.18
CA LYS A 585 21.63 2.34 12.43
C LYS A 585 21.34 1.02 13.15
N LEU A 586 22.14 -0.04 12.93
CA LEU A 586 21.99 -1.30 13.66
C LEU A 586 22.17 -1.10 15.17
N GLU A 587 22.99 -0.13 15.56
CA GLU A 587 23.15 0.33 16.95
C GLU A 587 21.88 0.99 17.53
N ASP A 588 20.91 1.39 16.69
CA ASP A 588 19.64 2.01 17.11
C ASP A 588 18.62 0.99 17.62
N CYS A 589 18.85 -0.31 17.42
CA CYS A 589 17.97 -1.35 17.94
C CYS A 589 18.63 -2.05 19.14
N MET A 590 17.83 -2.72 19.97
CA MET A 590 18.39 -3.49 21.09
C MET A 590 19.00 -4.80 20.61
N PHE A 591 18.29 -5.54 19.75
CA PHE A 591 18.79 -6.77 19.14
C PHE A 591 18.09 -7.12 17.83
N VAL A 592 18.75 -7.96 17.02
CA VAL A 592 18.24 -8.47 15.74
C VAL A 592 18.60 -9.95 15.58
N PRO A 593 17.62 -10.86 15.46
CA PRO A 593 17.89 -12.20 14.96
C PRO A 593 18.31 -12.17 13.49
N LEU A 594 19.51 -12.67 13.17
CA LEU A 594 20.07 -12.53 11.82
C LEU A 594 19.28 -13.32 10.77
N ALA A 595 18.62 -14.43 11.15
CA ALA A 595 17.68 -15.15 10.27
C ALA A 595 16.55 -14.28 9.73
N LEU A 596 16.11 -13.26 10.48
CA LEU A 596 15.07 -12.34 10.03
C LEU A 596 15.60 -11.31 9.04
N LYS A 597 16.92 -11.22 8.91
CA LYS A 597 17.63 -10.30 8.03
C LYS A 597 17.27 -8.84 8.31
N GLY A 598 16.72 -8.51 9.48
CA GLY A 598 16.27 -7.15 9.81
C GLY A 598 14.79 -6.90 9.54
N LYS A 599 14.02 -7.92 9.14
CA LYS A 599 12.56 -7.89 9.26
C LYS A 599 12.18 -7.94 10.73
N TYR A 600 11.24 -7.09 11.14
CA TYR A 600 10.88 -6.91 12.55
C TYR A 600 9.37 -6.93 12.76
N SER A 601 8.57 -7.54 11.88
CA SER A 601 7.14 -7.70 12.17
C SER A 601 6.89 -8.79 13.23
N ILE A 602 5.78 -8.70 13.95
CA ILE A 602 5.36 -9.70 14.95
C ILE A 602 5.31 -11.12 14.36
N LYS A 603 4.85 -11.23 13.11
CA LYS A 603 4.75 -12.48 12.34
C LYS A 603 6.14 -13.02 11.96
N CYS A 604 7.13 -12.15 11.78
CA CYS A 604 8.52 -12.58 11.60
C CYS A 604 9.08 -13.18 12.89
N PHE A 605 8.86 -12.53 14.04
CA PHE A 605 9.29 -13.07 15.33
C PHE A 605 8.62 -14.39 15.68
N GLU A 606 7.31 -14.52 15.46
CA GLU A 606 6.59 -15.79 15.58
C GLU A 606 7.27 -16.90 14.78
N LYS A 607 7.44 -16.70 13.46
CA LYS A 607 8.05 -17.70 12.58
C LYS A 607 9.44 -18.09 13.05
N TYR A 608 10.25 -17.13 13.49
CA TYR A 608 11.58 -17.38 14.02
C TYR A 608 11.55 -18.22 15.31
N ILE A 609 10.69 -17.86 16.27
CA ILE A 609 10.51 -18.55 17.54
C ILE A 609 10.04 -20.00 17.31
N THR A 610 9.01 -20.18 16.46
CA THR A 610 8.43 -21.48 16.14
C THR A 610 9.42 -22.36 15.37
N HIS A 611 10.10 -21.82 14.35
CA HIS A 611 11.08 -22.57 13.54
C HIS A 611 12.26 -23.07 14.39
N ASN A 612 12.75 -22.25 15.31
CA ASN A 612 13.87 -22.60 16.20
C ASN A 612 13.43 -23.36 17.46
N ASN A 613 12.14 -23.70 17.61
CA ASN A 613 11.58 -24.37 18.77
C ASN A 613 11.96 -23.68 20.10
N ILE A 614 11.97 -22.35 20.12
CA ILE A 614 12.36 -21.60 21.31
C ILE A 614 11.30 -21.83 22.40
N SER A 615 11.74 -22.41 23.53
CA SER A 615 10.84 -22.65 24.66
C SER A 615 10.48 -21.32 25.34
N LEU A 616 9.21 -20.93 25.21
CA LEU A 616 8.55 -19.79 25.84
C LEU A 616 7.28 -20.31 26.55
N LYS A 617 6.76 -19.55 27.51
CA LYS A 617 5.62 -20.00 28.34
C LYS A 617 4.33 -19.92 27.54
N HIS A 618 4.14 -18.80 26.85
CA HIS A 618 2.98 -18.61 25.98
C HIS A 618 3.39 -18.85 24.53
N LYS A 619 2.57 -19.62 23.81
CA LYS A 619 2.74 -19.90 22.39
C LYS A 619 1.44 -19.63 21.69
N ILE A 620 1.54 -19.11 20.48
CA ILE A 620 0.39 -18.85 19.64
C ILE A 620 0.04 -20.05 18.77
N THR A 621 -1.14 -20.00 18.17
CA THR A 621 -1.44 -20.86 17.02
C THR A 621 -0.73 -20.28 15.80
N PRO A 622 0.09 -21.06 15.06
CA PRO A 622 0.76 -20.55 13.87
C PRO A 622 -0.26 -19.93 12.91
N TYR A 623 -0.01 -18.72 12.40
CA TYR A 623 -0.97 -17.98 11.56
C TYR A 623 -1.50 -18.75 10.36
N LYS A 624 -0.67 -19.64 9.78
CA LYS A 624 -1.05 -20.51 8.65
C LYS A 624 -2.15 -21.53 8.97
N GLU A 625 -2.40 -21.77 10.26
CA GLU A 625 -3.40 -22.73 10.77
C GLU A 625 -4.72 -22.02 11.11
N LEU A 626 -4.76 -20.68 11.01
CA LEU A 626 -5.97 -19.89 11.18
C LEU A 626 -6.74 -19.76 9.85
N ASP A 627 -8.06 -19.63 9.94
CA ASP A 627 -8.91 -19.31 8.78
C ASP A 627 -8.67 -17.88 8.28
N ILE A 628 -8.46 -16.95 9.22
CA ILE A 628 -8.03 -15.57 8.94
C ILE A 628 -6.56 -15.47 9.33
N GLN A 629 -5.70 -15.24 8.34
CA GLN A 629 -4.25 -15.37 8.50
C GLN A 629 -3.52 -14.02 8.60
N ASN A 630 -4.19 -12.94 8.18
CA ASN A 630 -3.63 -11.60 8.17
C ASN A 630 -4.69 -10.50 8.26
N GLY A 631 -4.25 -9.29 8.58
CA GLY A 631 -5.12 -8.13 8.78
C GLY A 631 -5.89 -7.73 7.52
N VAL A 632 -5.34 -7.96 6.33
CA VAL A 632 -6.05 -7.71 5.06
C VAL A 632 -7.29 -8.60 4.95
N MET A 633 -7.17 -9.90 5.26
CA MET A 633 -8.32 -10.81 5.27
C MET A 633 -9.33 -10.42 6.35
N ALA A 634 -8.88 -10.00 7.53
CA ALA A 634 -9.76 -9.56 8.62
C ALA A 634 -10.56 -8.32 8.21
N MET A 635 -9.86 -7.31 7.67
CA MET A 635 -10.42 -6.07 7.15
C MET A 635 -11.42 -6.34 6.03
N GLU A 636 -11.08 -7.22 5.07
CA GLU A 636 -11.96 -7.59 3.96
C GLU A 636 -13.28 -8.16 4.49
N LYS A 637 -13.24 -9.12 5.42
CA LYS A 637 -14.45 -9.72 5.99
C LYS A 637 -15.31 -8.70 6.74
N ALA A 638 -14.70 -7.77 7.47
CA ALA A 638 -15.43 -6.69 8.14
C ALA A 638 -16.06 -5.70 7.15
N THR A 639 -15.34 -5.30 6.09
CA THR A 639 -15.87 -4.43 5.02
C THR A 639 -17.02 -5.10 4.27
N LEU A 640 -16.92 -6.41 3.96
CA LEU A 640 -18.01 -7.15 3.32
C LEU A 640 -19.25 -7.24 4.19
N ARG A 641 -19.06 -7.38 5.51
CA ARG A 641 -20.16 -7.33 6.47
C ARG A 641 -20.83 -5.95 6.46
N MET A 642 -20.07 -4.86 6.50
CA MET A 642 -20.58 -3.49 6.40
C MET A 642 -21.40 -3.27 5.12
N LEU A 643 -20.96 -3.84 4.01
CA LEU A 643 -21.65 -3.78 2.72
C LEU A 643 -22.85 -4.74 2.61
N ASN A 644 -23.17 -5.44 3.70
CA ASN A 644 -24.24 -6.42 3.77
C ASN A 644 -24.09 -7.56 2.73
N GLN A 645 -22.86 -7.84 2.30
CA GLN A 645 -22.53 -8.99 1.44
C GLN A 645 -22.42 -10.28 2.25
N ILE A 646 -21.96 -10.16 3.51
CA ILE A 646 -21.99 -11.26 4.48
C ILE A 646 -23.24 -11.13 5.36
N GLY A 647 -24.20 -12.03 5.12
CA GLY A 647 -25.44 -12.11 5.89
C GLY A 647 -25.24 -12.67 7.31
N ASN A 648 -26.25 -12.51 8.17
CA ASN A 648 -26.18 -12.93 9.59
C ASN A 648 -25.80 -14.41 9.80
N ASN A 649 -26.25 -15.31 8.90
CA ASN A 649 -25.95 -16.74 9.04
C ASN A 649 -24.47 -17.06 8.85
N GLU A 650 -23.78 -16.33 7.97
CA GLU A 650 -22.35 -16.49 7.73
C GLU A 650 -21.54 -15.72 8.78
N TRP A 651 -22.00 -14.52 9.15
CA TRP A 651 -21.34 -13.68 10.14
C TRP A 651 -21.29 -14.33 11.54
N TYR A 652 -22.46 -14.73 12.06
CA TYR A 652 -22.58 -15.34 13.39
C TYR A 652 -22.43 -16.86 13.38
N GLY A 653 -22.49 -17.48 12.20
CA GLY A 653 -22.56 -18.92 12.04
C GLY A 653 -23.98 -19.47 12.18
N LYS A 654 -24.19 -20.69 11.69
CA LYS A 654 -25.48 -21.40 11.76
C LYS A 654 -25.24 -22.90 11.88
N ASN A 655 -26.12 -23.60 12.60
CA ASN A 655 -26.12 -25.06 12.73
C ASN A 655 -24.79 -25.63 13.30
N GLY A 656 -24.20 -24.94 14.29
CA GLY A 656 -22.96 -25.40 14.94
C GLY A 656 -21.68 -25.14 14.14
N LYS A 657 -21.75 -24.44 12.99
CA LYS A 657 -20.57 -23.91 12.31
C LYS A 657 -20.20 -22.55 12.91
N GLU A 658 -18.92 -22.34 13.14
CA GLU A 658 -18.38 -21.03 13.50
C GLU A 658 -18.62 -20.05 12.35
N GLY A 659 -19.02 -18.82 12.70
CA GLY A 659 -19.14 -17.72 11.75
C GLY A 659 -17.84 -16.93 11.63
N VAL A 660 -17.84 -15.99 10.67
CA VAL A 660 -16.73 -15.05 10.43
C VAL A 660 -16.35 -14.28 11.70
N GLU A 661 -17.33 -13.90 12.54
CA GLU A 661 -17.06 -13.19 13.81
C GLU A 661 -16.13 -13.99 14.74
N ALA A 662 -16.32 -15.31 14.82
CA ALA A 662 -15.50 -16.16 15.68
C ALA A 662 -14.06 -16.29 15.15
N GLN A 663 -13.91 -16.34 13.83
CA GLN A 663 -12.60 -16.40 13.18
C GLN A 663 -11.81 -15.08 13.35
N LEU A 664 -12.50 -13.94 13.24
CA LEU A 664 -11.94 -12.61 13.50
C LEU A 664 -11.41 -12.50 14.93
N LYS A 665 -12.20 -12.94 15.92
CA LYS A 665 -11.77 -13.00 17.33
C LYS A 665 -10.53 -13.86 17.52
N LYS A 666 -10.50 -15.06 16.92
CA LYS A 666 -9.34 -15.97 17.02
C LYS A 666 -8.07 -15.34 16.47
N TYR A 667 -8.14 -14.67 15.33
CA TYR A 667 -6.99 -14.00 14.73
C TYR A 667 -6.48 -12.86 15.61
N CYS A 668 -7.36 -11.94 16.04
CA CYS A 668 -6.97 -10.81 16.90
C CYS A 668 -6.40 -11.28 18.26
N HIS A 669 -7.01 -12.31 18.85
CA HIS A 669 -6.51 -12.94 20.07
C HIS A 669 -5.09 -13.47 19.88
N ASN A 670 -4.83 -14.09 18.71
CA ASN A 670 -3.54 -14.64 18.36
C ASN A 670 -2.47 -13.56 18.20
N ASP A 671 -2.81 -12.38 17.68
CA ASP A 671 -1.91 -11.23 17.60
C ASP A 671 -1.53 -10.72 18.99
N VAL A 672 -2.50 -10.57 19.91
CA VAL A 672 -2.21 -10.17 21.30
C VAL A 672 -1.33 -11.20 22.02
N LEU A 673 -1.59 -12.48 21.82
CA LEU A 673 -0.77 -13.55 22.38
C LEU A 673 0.63 -13.57 21.75
N ALA A 674 0.76 -13.20 20.46
CA ALA A 674 2.05 -13.07 19.79
C ALA A 674 2.86 -11.91 20.36
N MET A 675 2.22 -10.84 20.83
CA MET A 675 2.92 -9.73 21.50
C MET A 675 3.51 -10.19 22.82
N ILE A 676 2.72 -10.92 23.63
CA ILE A 676 3.18 -11.50 24.89
C ILE A 676 4.35 -12.46 24.62
N MET A 677 4.20 -13.39 23.66
CA MET A 677 5.26 -14.31 23.24
C MET A 677 6.53 -13.57 22.79
N THR A 678 6.39 -12.47 22.05
CA THR A 678 7.52 -11.65 21.61
C THR A 678 8.19 -10.95 22.78
N ALA A 679 7.43 -10.40 23.73
CA ALA A 679 7.96 -9.81 24.96
C ALA A 679 8.74 -10.85 25.80
N GLU A 680 8.24 -12.07 25.93
CA GLU A 680 8.96 -13.17 26.58
C GLU A 680 10.28 -13.49 25.87
N PHE A 681 10.28 -13.49 24.54
CA PHE A 681 11.48 -13.70 23.75
C PHE A 681 12.50 -12.57 23.95
N ILE A 682 12.05 -11.30 23.92
CA ILE A 682 12.86 -10.11 24.20
C ILE A 682 13.55 -10.25 25.57
N LEU A 683 12.79 -10.60 26.62
CA LEU A 683 13.31 -10.81 27.97
C LEU A 683 14.33 -11.95 28.01
N LYS A 684 14.05 -13.06 27.33
CA LYS A 684 14.96 -14.21 27.24
C LYS A 684 16.28 -13.85 26.55
N VAL A 685 16.23 -13.12 25.44
CA VAL A 685 17.42 -12.64 24.73
C VAL A 685 18.23 -11.73 25.64
N PHE A 686 17.57 -10.75 26.26
CA PHE A 686 18.26 -9.78 27.12
C PHE A 686 18.89 -10.42 28.36
N ASN A 687 18.20 -11.35 29.02
CA ASN A 687 18.74 -12.07 30.19
C ASN A 687 19.96 -12.93 29.85
N ASN A 688 20.17 -13.24 28.56
CA ASN A 688 21.33 -13.97 28.05
C ASN A 688 22.22 -13.10 27.14
N LYS A 689 22.16 -11.76 27.26
CA LYS A 689 22.80 -10.84 26.31
C LYS A 689 24.31 -11.08 26.14
N ASP A 690 25.02 -11.34 27.24
CA ASP A 690 26.48 -11.49 27.22
C ASP A 690 26.90 -12.71 26.40
N LYS A 691 26.07 -13.76 26.37
CA LYS A 691 26.27 -14.93 25.53
C LYS A 691 26.18 -14.57 24.05
N TYR A 692 25.12 -13.88 23.64
CA TYR A 692 24.90 -13.53 22.22
C TYR A 692 25.92 -12.52 21.71
N ILE A 693 26.29 -11.52 22.52
CA ILE A 693 27.37 -10.57 22.20
C ILE A 693 28.67 -11.33 21.91
N LYS A 694 29.02 -12.29 22.78
CA LYS A 694 30.21 -13.13 22.58
C LYS A 694 30.13 -13.96 21.30
N GLU A 695 29.02 -14.66 21.06
CA GLU A 695 28.84 -15.48 19.85
C GLU A 695 28.97 -14.66 18.55
N PHE A 696 28.40 -13.45 18.52
CA PHE A 696 28.52 -12.55 17.38
C PHE A 696 29.97 -12.06 17.19
N ASN A 697 30.64 -11.64 18.27
CA ASN A 697 32.01 -11.16 18.23
C ASN A 697 33.01 -12.27 17.83
N ASP A 698 32.79 -13.51 18.27
CA ASP A 698 33.58 -14.68 17.87
C ASP A 698 33.40 -14.98 16.37
N ALA A 699 32.18 -14.85 15.82
CA ALA A 699 31.93 -15.00 14.38
C ALA A 699 32.64 -13.90 13.56
N LEU A 700 32.60 -12.65 14.04
CA LEU A 700 33.31 -11.52 13.43
C LEU A 700 34.83 -11.69 13.45
N TYR A 701 35.38 -12.21 14.54
CA TYR A 701 36.81 -12.49 14.62
C TYR A 701 37.25 -13.62 13.67
N ASN A 702 36.42 -14.66 13.53
CA ASN A 702 36.72 -15.79 12.64
C ASN A 702 36.61 -15.41 11.16
N SER A 703 35.72 -14.50 10.77
CA SER A 703 35.65 -14.00 9.39
C SER A 703 36.90 -13.21 9.02
N ARG A 704 37.47 -12.44 9.95
CA ARG A 704 38.70 -11.64 9.75
C ARG A 704 39.98 -12.46 9.59
N LYS A 705 39.97 -13.72 10.02
CA LYS A 705 41.11 -14.64 9.91
C LYS A 705 41.16 -15.40 8.59
N LYS A 706 40.03 -15.50 7.89
CA LYS A 706 39.93 -16.13 6.55
C LYS A 706 40.17 -15.08 5.49
#